data_AF-A0A357Z118-F1
#
_entry.id   AF-A0A357Z118-F1
#
_cell.length_a   1.000
_cell.length_b   1.000
_cell.length_c   1.000
_cell.angle_alpha   90.00
_cell.angle_beta   90.00
_cell.angle_gamma   90.00
#
_symmetry.space_group_name_H-M   'P 1'
#
loop_
_entity.id
_entity.type
_entity.pdbx_description
1 polymer ?
#
loop_
_entity_poly.entity_id
_entity_poly.type
_entity_poly.pdbx_seq_one_letter_code
_entity_poly.pdbx_strand_id
1 'polypeptide(L)'
;MQGGKKQKRHRLDKTCPKLYGIIAQNKSVKPTGGGAVTRLENLQGGGELRYYRKALLSGLILSLLFFLPFILFDNGYFLFYGDYNVQQVPFYQMCHDAVRSGNWGWSPTTDLGANFIGSYTFYLLGSPFFWLTIPFPSWMVPHLMGPLLILKFGCATLTSYIWLRRYVRHPDYAIVGALLYAFSGFSIYNIFFNHFHEAIVFFPLLLWSLDEYMYHRRRVVFAVMVFVCCTVNYYFFAGQVVFLLLYWIIRMLSGSWDISLRDFLLMLCEAIIGVLCSAVLLVPTVLAVVQNPRVNDPPQGWNALLYDYNQRYIHILECFFFPPDIPARPNFTPNSEAQWASLGAWLPLFSMSGVLVFLQNRGKHWLKTLLCTLFFMTMVPVLNAAFQLFNMTYYARWFYMLTLMMSLATVASLQSAPTADWRRAVYWTLGITLGIALPIGLMPKTVESAAGDKSLVFGLEDYPTRFWSYVAIALLSLALLVILFQYRKTGRAKFLHRCMSGIALVTVIYAAFFIALGKTQSDDTHNWIIPYSLNAGKDIRLPDDGNSRIDVYDGMDNQAMFWQKPSVQAFHSIVPGSVMEFYPTIGVQRDVGSRPDTTVYGLRGLTSCRWLFDPVSSGKDFQDSSGATMMPGWSYYATQNGCDIYRNDYFIPMGFSYDGYITRSEYNAVPESDRHLALLKALVLEDDDAAKYGGLLQHLDTNSFQYTESAYFGD
;
A
#
# COMPACT_ATOMS: atom_id res chain seq x y z
N MET A 1 -3.45 59.47 -75.58
CA MET A 1 -2.05 59.10 -75.90
C MET A 1 -1.94 57.60 -75.94
N GLN A 2 -1.07 57.12 -76.83
CA GLN A 2 -1.02 55.80 -77.45
C GLN A 2 -0.59 54.64 -76.53
N GLY A 3 -0.97 53.43 -76.97
CA GLY A 3 -0.18 52.19 -76.85
C GLY A 3 -0.52 51.34 -75.63
N GLY A 4 -1.02 50.11 -75.70
CA GLY A 4 -0.95 49.10 -76.76
C GLY A 4 0.13 48.06 -76.43
N LYS A 5 -0.26 46.86 -75.97
CA LYS A 5 0.24 45.53 -76.43
C LYS A 5 -0.30 44.36 -75.58
N LYS A 6 -1.00 43.46 -76.29
CA LYS A 6 -0.92 41.97 -76.30
C LYS A 6 0.32 41.37 -75.61
N GLN A 7 0.42 40.14 -75.10
CA GLN A 7 -0.38 38.90 -75.01
C GLN A 7 0.66 37.80 -74.66
N LYS A 8 0.40 36.86 -73.73
CA LYS A 8 0.66 35.40 -73.84
C LYS A 8 0.69 34.65 -72.50
N ARG A 9 0.28 33.38 -72.61
CA ARG A 9 -0.01 32.32 -71.63
C ARG A 9 1.24 31.78 -70.89
N HIS A 10 1.03 31.25 -69.68
CA HIS A 10 1.45 29.87 -69.34
C HIS A 10 0.63 29.29 -68.16
N ARG A 11 0.27 28.00 -68.29
CA ARG A 11 -0.33 27.11 -67.29
C ARG A 11 0.69 26.78 -66.19
N LEU A 12 0.21 26.55 -64.96
CA LEU A 12 0.68 25.46 -64.09
C LEU A 12 -0.32 25.22 -62.94
N ASP A 13 -0.74 23.96 -62.82
CA ASP A 13 -1.45 23.38 -61.68
C ASP A 13 -0.74 23.66 -60.36
N LYS A 14 -1.53 23.85 -59.28
CA LYS A 14 -1.22 23.40 -57.90
C LYS A 14 -2.35 23.75 -56.91
N THR A 15 -3.05 22.71 -56.48
CA THR A 15 -3.36 22.36 -55.07
C THR A 15 -3.72 23.46 -54.04
N CYS A 16 -4.89 23.25 -53.41
CA CYS A 16 -5.25 23.53 -52.01
C CYS A 16 -5.80 24.94 -51.64
N PRO A 17 -7.11 25.06 -51.32
CA PRO A 17 -7.61 26.14 -50.48
C PRO A 17 -7.66 25.69 -49.00
N LYS A 18 -6.71 26.23 -48.23
CA LYS A 18 -6.86 26.73 -46.85
C LYS A 18 -7.79 25.95 -45.90
N LEU A 19 -7.23 24.91 -45.27
CA LEU A 19 -7.71 24.34 -44.02
C LEU A 19 -7.11 25.10 -42.82
N TYR A 20 -7.54 26.36 -42.62
CA TYR A 20 -7.22 27.13 -41.41
C TYR A 20 -8.53 27.69 -40.86
N GLY A 21 -9.23 26.87 -40.07
CA GLY A 21 -10.51 27.25 -39.46
C GLY A 21 -11.06 26.34 -38.36
N ILE A 22 -10.36 25.27 -37.96
CA ILE A 22 -10.93 24.23 -37.05
C ILE A 22 -10.17 24.09 -35.71
N ILE A 23 -9.20 24.96 -35.40
CA ILE A 23 -8.40 24.82 -34.15
C ILE A 23 -8.66 25.96 -33.14
N ALA A 24 -9.55 26.92 -33.42
CA ALA A 24 -9.76 28.10 -32.57
C ALA A 24 -11.11 28.17 -31.83
N GLN A 25 -11.83 27.06 -31.64
CA GLN A 25 -13.02 27.02 -30.77
C GLN A 25 -12.96 25.87 -29.78
N ASN A 26 -12.13 26.05 -28.75
CA ASN A 26 -12.36 25.48 -27.44
C ASN A 26 -12.09 26.58 -26.40
N LYS A 27 -12.77 27.73 -26.59
CA LYS A 27 -13.00 28.65 -25.48
C LYS A 27 -13.90 27.91 -24.50
N SER A 28 -13.51 27.98 -23.23
CA SER A 28 -14.32 27.59 -22.08
C SER A 28 -15.80 27.85 -22.35
N VAL A 29 -16.58 26.78 -22.34
CA VAL A 29 -18.04 26.89 -22.28
C VAL A 29 -18.35 27.50 -20.92
N LYS A 30 -18.53 28.82 -20.87
CA LYS A 30 -19.41 29.42 -19.86
C LYS A 30 -20.78 28.76 -20.06
N PRO A 31 -21.44 28.26 -19.03
CA PRO A 31 -22.84 27.87 -19.14
C PRO A 31 -23.64 29.16 -19.31
N THR A 32 -23.79 29.64 -20.55
CA THR A 32 -24.75 30.70 -20.85
C THR A 32 -26.14 30.12 -20.65
N GLY A 33 -26.97 30.86 -19.92
CA GLY A 33 -28.21 30.42 -19.30
C GLY A 33 -29.18 29.65 -20.20
N GLY A 34 -29.92 28.75 -19.54
CA GLY A 34 -31.31 28.43 -19.89
C GLY A 34 -31.56 27.31 -20.91
N GLY A 35 -30.58 26.85 -21.69
CA GLY A 35 -30.87 25.90 -22.80
C GLY A 35 -30.33 24.47 -22.66
N ALA A 36 -29.33 24.24 -21.81
CA ALA A 36 -28.63 22.95 -21.73
C ALA A 36 -29.09 22.05 -20.55
N VAL A 37 -29.84 22.61 -19.60
CA VAL A 37 -30.34 21.89 -18.42
C VAL A 37 -31.53 20.99 -18.78
N THR A 38 -32.29 21.31 -19.84
CA THR A 38 -33.49 20.58 -20.25
C THR A 38 -33.25 19.34 -21.11
N ARG A 39 -31.99 18.97 -21.39
CA ARG A 39 -31.65 17.77 -22.19
C ARG A 39 -30.85 16.69 -21.45
N LEU A 40 -30.61 16.87 -20.15
CA LEU A 40 -30.03 15.85 -19.27
C LEU A 40 -31.10 15.10 -18.45
N GLU A 41 -32.36 15.55 -18.47
CA GLU A 41 -33.48 14.89 -17.77
C GLU A 41 -34.26 13.85 -18.61
N ASN A 42 -33.88 13.61 -19.87
CA ASN A 42 -34.64 12.74 -20.79
C ASN A 42 -33.91 11.48 -21.29
N LEU A 43 -33.01 10.92 -20.50
CA LEU A 43 -32.58 9.52 -20.65
C LEU A 43 -33.11 8.71 -19.47
N GLN A 44 -34.28 8.10 -19.70
CA GLN A 44 -35.00 7.19 -18.80
C GLN A 44 -34.04 6.32 -17.96
N GLY A 45 -34.25 6.32 -16.64
CA GLY A 45 -33.36 5.77 -15.60
C GLY A 45 -32.91 4.31 -15.71
N GLY A 46 -33.39 3.54 -16.70
CA GLY A 46 -32.91 2.18 -16.99
C GLY A 46 -31.58 2.14 -17.75
N GLY A 47 -31.31 3.10 -18.65
CA GLY A 47 -30.11 3.11 -19.50
C GLY A 47 -28.84 3.48 -18.73
N GLU A 48 -28.96 4.39 -17.77
CA GLU A 48 -27.87 4.87 -16.92
C GLU A 48 -27.45 3.81 -15.89
N LEU A 49 -28.42 3.22 -15.20
CA LEU A 49 -28.19 2.14 -14.22
C LEU A 49 -27.47 0.94 -14.84
N ARG A 50 -27.74 0.64 -16.11
CA ARG A 50 -27.06 -0.43 -16.86
C ARG A 50 -25.54 -0.24 -16.89
N TYR A 51 -25.04 0.98 -17.06
CA TYR A 51 -23.59 1.21 -17.14
C TYR A 51 -22.90 1.15 -15.78
N TYR A 52 -23.55 1.63 -14.71
CA TYR A 52 -23.04 1.45 -13.35
C TYR A 52 -22.93 -0.04 -12.99
N ARG A 53 -23.96 -0.82 -13.29
CA ARG A 53 -23.95 -2.29 -13.12
C ARG A 53 -22.85 -2.93 -13.98
N LYS A 54 -22.71 -2.52 -15.23
CA LYS A 54 -21.67 -3.02 -16.15
C LYS A 54 -20.27 -2.73 -15.59
N ALA A 55 -20.01 -1.54 -15.05
CA ALA A 55 -18.72 -1.18 -14.44
C ALA A 55 -18.42 -2.10 -13.24
N LEU A 56 -19.33 -2.18 -12.28
CA LEU A 56 -19.18 -3.04 -11.09
C LEU A 56 -18.95 -4.51 -11.48
N LEU A 57 -19.82 -5.07 -12.32
CA LEU A 57 -19.73 -6.47 -12.75
C LEU A 57 -18.47 -6.75 -13.55
N SER A 58 -18.00 -5.81 -14.38
CA SER A 58 -16.75 -5.99 -15.13
C SER A 58 -15.54 -6.08 -14.19
N GLY A 59 -15.50 -5.27 -13.13
CA GLY A 59 -14.46 -5.35 -12.11
C GLY A 59 -14.54 -6.64 -11.29
N LEU A 60 -15.74 -7.04 -10.87
CA LEU A 60 -15.96 -8.28 -10.12
C LEU A 60 -15.55 -9.52 -10.93
N ILE A 61 -16.00 -9.61 -12.18
CA ILE A 61 -15.68 -10.75 -13.05
C ILE A 61 -14.18 -10.79 -13.34
N LEU A 62 -13.57 -9.65 -13.68
CA LEU A 62 -12.15 -9.63 -14.01
C LEU A 62 -11.26 -9.99 -12.81
N SER A 63 -11.57 -9.47 -11.62
CA SER A 63 -10.85 -9.85 -10.40
C SER A 63 -11.07 -11.31 -10.02
N LEU A 64 -12.30 -11.82 -10.16
CA LEU A 64 -12.59 -13.24 -9.95
C LEU A 64 -11.72 -14.14 -10.84
N LEU A 65 -11.50 -13.77 -12.11
CA LEU A 65 -10.72 -14.60 -13.05
C LEU A 65 -9.28 -14.85 -12.60
N PHE A 66 -8.62 -13.88 -11.95
CA PHE A 66 -7.25 -14.07 -11.48
C PHE A 66 -7.15 -14.44 -10.00
N PHE A 67 -8.14 -14.16 -9.15
CA PHE A 67 -8.13 -14.60 -7.75
C PHE A 67 -8.63 -16.04 -7.57
N LEU A 68 -9.69 -16.44 -8.29
CA LEU A 68 -10.36 -17.73 -8.10
C LEU A 68 -9.42 -18.94 -8.21
N PRO A 69 -8.48 -19.02 -9.18
CA PRO A 69 -7.56 -20.15 -9.26
C PRO A 69 -6.72 -20.33 -7.99
N PHE A 70 -6.23 -19.23 -7.40
CA PHE A 70 -5.46 -19.28 -6.16
C PHE A 70 -6.32 -19.56 -4.93
N ILE A 71 -7.56 -19.07 -4.92
CA ILE A 71 -8.52 -19.40 -3.86
C ILE A 71 -8.82 -20.90 -3.84
N LEU A 72 -9.05 -21.49 -5.01
CA LEU A 72 -9.28 -22.93 -5.13
C LEU A 72 -8.01 -23.75 -4.77
N PHE A 73 -6.84 -23.24 -5.14
CA PHE A 73 -5.56 -23.87 -4.82
C PHE A 73 -5.31 -23.96 -3.31
N ASP A 74 -5.65 -22.91 -2.55
CA ASP A 74 -5.50 -22.90 -1.08
C ASP A 74 -6.77 -23.37 -0.34
N ASN A 75 -7.54 -24.31 -0.88
CA ASN A 75 -8.72 -24.88 -0.22
C ASN A 75 -9.78 -23.85 0.23
N GLY A 76 -9.96 -22.77 -0.53
CA GLY A 76 -10.94 -21.71 -0.25
C GLY A 76 -10.40 -20.51 0.51
N TYR A 77 -9.11 -20.47 0.84
CA TYR A 77 -8.45 -19.28 1.38
C TYR A 77 -7.79 -18.49 0.26
N PHE A 78 -7.61 -17.17 0.42
CA PHE A 78 -6.65 -16.45 -0.41
C PHE A 78 -5.46 -16.08 0.47
N LEU A 79 -4.36 -16.82 0.34
CA LEU A 79 -3.10 -16.51 1.00
C LEU A 79 -2.08 -16.04 -0.05
N PHE A 80 -1.31 -15.02 0.29
CA PHE A 80 -0.37 -14.39 -0.64
C PHE A 80 1.07 -14.54 -0.16
N TYR A 81 1.67 -13.52 0.46
CA TYR A 81 2.98 -13.58 1.11
C TYR A 81 3.24 -12.31 1.95
N GLY A 82 4.27 -12.32 2.80
CA GLY A 82 4.70 -11.17 3.61
C GLY A 82 3.57 -10.56 4.44
N ASP A 83 3.51 -9.23 4.55
CA ASP A 83 2.53 -8.47 5.36
C ASP A 83 1.08 -8.90 5.10
N TYR A 84 0.74 -9.39 3.90
CA TYR A 84 -0.60 -9.91 3.66
C TYR A 84 -0.94 -11.07 4.62
N ASN A 85 -0.06 -12.07 4.69
CA ASN A 85 -0.27 -13.27 5.49
C ASN A 85 -0.06 -12.98 6.98
N VAL A 86 0.98 -12.24 7.33
CA VAL A 86 1.37 -12.05 8.74
C VAL A 86 0.69 -10.86 9.42
N GLN A 87 0.11 -9.92 8.67
CA GLN A 87 -0.67 -8.82 9.25
C GLN A 87 -2.14 -8.88 8.85
N GLN A 88 -2.45 -8.86 7.55
CA GLN A 88 -3.84 -8.64 7.11
C GLN A 88 -4.78 -9.76 7.55
N VAL A 89 -4.38 -11.02 7.38
CA VAL A 89 -5.20 -12.18 7.78
C VAL A 89 -5.41 -12.25 9.31
N PRO A 90 -4.36 -12.27 10.16
CA PRO A 90 -4.54 -12.39 11.60
C PRO A 90 -5.18 -11.12 12.20
N PHE A 91 -4.89 -9.92 11.67
CA PHE A 91 -5.52 -8.70 12.18
C PHE A 91 -7.02 -8.69 11.90
N TYR A 92 -7.46 -9.13 10.72
CA TYR A 92 -8.88 -9.21 10.40
C TYR A 92 -9.62 -10.16 11.34
N GLN A 93 -9.08 -11.34 11.59
CA GLN A 93 -9.72 -12.32 12.48
C GLN A 93 -9.71 -11.84 13.94
N MET A 94 -8.56 -11.37 14.43
CA MET A 94 -8.42 -10.89 15.81
C MET A 94 -9.30 -9.67 16.08
N CYS A 95 -9.35 -8.70 15.17
CA CYS A 95 -10.22 -7.53 15.31
C CYS A 95 -11.70 -7.89 15.18
N HIS A 96 -12.04 -8.84 14.31
CA HIS A 96 -13.41 -9.36 14.21
C HIS A 96 -13.86 -9.96 15.55
N ASP A 97 -13.01 -10.77 16.18
CA ASP A 97 -13.32 -11.39 17.47
C ASP A 97 -13.38 -10.36 18.61
N ALA A 98 -12.47 -9.38 18.63
CA ALA A 98 -12.51 -8.28 19.58
C ALA A 98 -13.81 -7.45 19.47
N VAL A 99 -14.22 -7.12 18.23
CA VAL A 99 -15.46 -6.36 17.98
C VAL A 99 -16.69 -7.17 18.41
N ARG A 100 -16.77 -8.46 18.04
CA ARG A 100 -17.90 -9.33 18.38
C ARG A 100 -18.01 -9.63 19.87
N SER A 101 -16.88 -9.72 20.58
CA SER A 101 -16.85 -9.97 22.03
C SER A 101 -17.06 -8.72 22.89
N GLY A 102 -16.96 -7.52 22.32
CA GLY A 102 -17.06 -6.26 23.08
C GLY A 102 -15.75 -5.80 23.72
N ASN A 103 -14.62 -6.44 23.39
CA ASN A 103 -13.28 -6.08 23.86
C ASN A 103 -12.64 -4.95 23.03
N TRP A 104 -13.16 -3.72 23.16
CA TRP A 104 -12.76 -2.58 22.32
C TRP A 104 -11.62 -1.72 22.92
N GLY A 105 -11.15 -2.06 24.12
CA GLY A 105 -10.16 -1.28 24.87
C GLY A 105 -8.72 -1.74 24.66
N TRP A 106 -8.33 -2.75 25.42
CA TRP A 106 -6.95 -3.26 25.47
C TRP A 106 -6.83 -4.61 24.75
N SER A 107 -5.78 -4.75 23.94
CA SER A 107 -5.42 -6.00 23.27
C SER A 107 -4.23 -6.65 23.97
N PRO A 108 -4.39 -7.79 24.67
CA PRO A 108 -3.28 -8.52 25.27
C PRO A 108 -2.48 -9.36 24.25
N THR A 109 -3.04 -9.58 23.06
CA THR A 109 -2.46 -10.41 21.99
C THR A 109 -1.58 -9.63 21.02
N THR A 110 -1.49 -8.30 21.19
CA THR A 110 -0.64 -7.44 20.38
C THR A 110 0.59 -7.01 21.15
N ASP A 111 1.74 -7.59 20.83
CA ASP A 111 3.02 -7.23 21.49
C ASP A 111 2.89 -7.40 23.02
N LEU A 112 3.62 -6.60 23.82
CA LEU A 112 3.42 -6.50 25.28
C LEU A 112 2.04 -5.95 25.70
N GLY A 113 1.20 -5.61 24.73
CA GLY A 113 -0.17 -5.16 24.88
C GLY A 113 -0.39 -3.81 24.21
N ALA A 114 -1.56 -3.61 23.59
CA ALA A 114 -1.83 -2.44 22.77
C ALA A 114 -3.22 -1.84 22.97
N ASN A 115 -3.35 -0.53 22.72
CA ASN A 115 -4.65 0.12 22.58
C ASN A 115 -5.30 -0.33 21.26
N PHE A 116 -6.43 -1.01 21.35
CA PHE A 116 -7.08 -1.62 20.19
C PHE A 116 -7.42 -0.61 19.09
N ILE A 117 -8.10 0.49 19.44
CA ILE A 117 -8.56 1.48 18.45
C ILE A 117 -7.37 2.19 17.78
N GLY A 118 -6.41 2.69 18.59
CA GLY A 118 -5.25 3.41 18.09
C GLY A 118 -4.34 2.55 17.21
N SER A 119 -4.19 1.26 17.53
CA SER A 119 -3.35 0.34 16.77
C SER A 119 -3.99 -0.14 15.47
N TYR A 120 -5.31 -0.43 15.46
CA TYR A 120 -5.95 -1.09 14.32
C TYR A 120 -6.74 -0.16 13.38
N THR A 121 -6.92 1.12 13.71
CA THR A 121 -7.63 2.09 12.84
C THR A 121 -6.97 2.26 11.48
N PHE A 122 -5.62 2.30 11.43
CA PHE A 122 -4.88 2.38 10.15
C PHE A 122 -5.18 1.19 9.23
N TYR A 123 -5.42 0.03 9.82
CA TYR A 123 -5.55 -1.23 9.10
C TYR A 123 -6.99 -1.54 8.68
N LEU A 124 -7.99 -1.41 9.57
CA LEU A 124 -9.30 -1.99 9.26
C LEU A 124 -10.52 -1.38 9.96
N LEU A 125 -10.41 -0.72 11.11
CA LEU A 125 -11.60 -0.36 11.91
C LEU A 125 -12.53 0.64 11.19
N GLY A 126 -11.98 1.52 10.36
CA GLY A 126 -12.77 2.42 9.52
C GLY A 126 -13.26 1.82 8.20
N SER A 127 -12.80 0.61 7.84
CA SER A 127 -13.07 0.00 6.53
C SER A 127 -14.47 -0.62 6.48
N PRO A 128 -15.37 -0.19 5.58
CA PRO A 128 -16.68 -0.83 5.45
C PRO A 128 -16.57 -2.30 5.02
N PHE A 129 -15.48 -2.69 4.37
CA PHE A 129 -15.23 -4.09 3.98
C PHE A 129 -14.90 -4.98 5.18
N PHE A 130 -14.23 -4.45 6.21
CA PHE A 130 -14.04 -5.17 7.47
C PHE A 130 -15.38 -5.41 8.17
N TRP A 131 -16.25 -4.40 8.22
CA TRP A 131 -17.56 -4.53 8.86
C TRP A 131 -18.48 -5.56 8.18
N LEU A 132 -18.28 -5.85 6.89
CA LEU A 132 -18.96 -6.96 6.20
C LEU A 132 -18.60 -8.35 6.76
N THR A 133 -17.50 -8.48 7.51
CA THR A 133 -17.13 -9.74 8.16
C THR A 133 -17.98 -10.02 9.40
N ILE A 134 -18.45 -9.00 10.12
CA ILE A 134 -19.07 -9.13 11.45
C ILE A 134 -20.26 -10.11 11.50
N PRO A 135 -21.14 -10.20 10.49
CA PRO A 135 -22.22 -11.19 10.50
C PRO A 135 -21.77 -12.66 10.50
N PHE A 136 -20.53 -12.94 10.08
CA PHE A 136 -19.99 -14.29 9.93
C PHE A 136 -19.28 -14.77 11.21
N PRO A 137 -19.14 -16.09 11.45
CA PRO A 137 -18.30 -16.61 12.54
C PRO A 137 -16.80 -16.41 12.25
N SER A 138 -15.98 -16.36 13.32
CA SER A 138 -14.52 -16.11 13.24
C SER A 138 -13.79 -16.98 12.20
N TRP A 139 -14.07 -18.28 12.16
CA TRP A 139 -13.41 -19.21 11.24
C TRP A 139 -13.65 -18.90 9.75
N MET A 140 -14.72 -18.16 9.42
CA MET A 140 -14.98 -17.71 8.04
C MET A 140 -14.14 -16.49 7.65
N VAL A 141 -13.59 -15.73 8.60
CA VAL A 141 -12.90 -14.46 8.30
C VAL A 141 -11.72 -14.66 7.33
N PRO A 142 -10.81 -15.65 7.52
CA PRO A 142 -9.75 -15.90 6.55
C PRO A 142 -10.28 -16.28 5.14
N HIS A 143 -11.42 -16.97 5.05
CA HIS A 143 -12.08 -17.28 3.77
C HIS A 143 -12.68 -16.04 3.08
N LEU A 144 -13.07 -15.02 3.84
CA LEU A 144 -13.65 -13.79 3.31
C LEU A 144 -12.59 -12.85 2.70
N MET A 145 -11.31 -13.02 3.02
CA MET A 145 -10.23 -12.14 2.55
C MET A 145 -10.17 -12.01 1.02
N GLY A 146 -10.23 -13.13 0.29
CA GLY A 146 -10.26 -13.16 -1.17
C GLY A 146 -11.53 -12.52 -1.77
N PRO A 147 -12.74 -12.96 -1.39
CA PRO A 147 -14.01 -12.35 -1.82
C PRO A 147 -14.10 -10.84 -1.53
N LEU A 148 -13.60 -10.38 -0.39
CA LEU A 148 -13.58 -8.94 -0.06
C LEU A 148 -12.63 -8.15 -0.97
N LEU A 149 -11.45 -8.69 -1.32
CA LEU A 149 -10.58 -8.09 -2.33
C LEU A 149 -11.27 -8.00 -3.70
N ILE A 150 -11.90 -9.09 -4.16
CA ILE A 150 -12.69 -9.10 -5.41
C ILE A 150 -13.75 -7.98 -5.38
N LEU A 151 -14.47 -7.85 -4.27
CA LEU A 151 -15.45 -6.78 -4.07
C LEU A 151 -14.80 -5.38 -4.12
N LYS A 152 -13.65 -5.19 -3.48
CA LYS A 152 -12.88 -3.93 -3.53
C LYS A 152 -12.50 -3.55 -4.97
N PHE A 153 -12.02 -4.47 -5.80
CA PHE A 153 -11.75 -4.22 -7.23
C PHE A 153 -13.01 -3.84 -8.01
N GLY A 154 -14.13 -4.53 -7.74
CA GLY A 154 -15.44 -4.18 -8.29
C GLY A 154 -15.86 -2.74 -7.92
N CYS A 155 -15.75 -2.40 -6.64
CA CYS A 155 -16.06 -1.06 -6.13
C CYS A 155 -15.12 0.01 -6.72
N ALA A 156 -13.82 -0.24 -6.81
CA ALA A 156 -12.86 0.69 -7.42
C ALA A 156 -13.18 0.95 -8.89
N THR A 157 -13.63 -0.08 -9.62
CA THR A 157 -14.11 0.07 -11.00
C THR A 157 -15.38 0.93 -11.05
N LEU A 158 -16.33 0.73 -10.13
CA LEU A 158 -17.56 1.52 -10.07
C LEU A 158 -17.30 3.01 -9.70
N THR A 159 -16.49 3.27 -8.68
CA THR A 159 -16.25 4.63 -8.18
C THR A 159 -15.43 5.45 -9.17
N SER A 160 -14.40 4.86 -9.78
CA SER A 160 -13.66 5.52 -10.87
C SER A 160 -14.52 5.74 -12.11
N TYR A 161 -15.43 4.82 -12.44
CA TYR A 161 -16.42 5.02 -13.49
C TYR A 161 -17.32 6.24 -13.20
N ILE A 162 -17.83 6.38 -11.97
CA ILE A 162 -18.66 7.52 -11.54
C ILE A 162 -17.96 8.85 -11.84
N TRP A 163 -16.68 8.96 -11.50
CA TRP A 163 -15.91 10.17 -11.74
C TRP A 163 -15.55 10.38 -13.23
N LEU A 164 -14.99 9.36 -13.89
CA LEU A 164 -14.53 9.43 -15.28
C LEU A 164 -15.66 9.72 -16.27
N ARG A 165 -16.88 9.25 -15.98
CA ARG A 165 -18.09 9.51 -16.76
C ARG A 165 -18.31 11.01 -17.04
N ARG A 166 -17.95 11.89 -16.11
CA ARG A 166 -18.07 13.35 -16.26
C ARG A 166 -17.26 13.90 -17.43
N TYR A 167 -16.17 13.23 -17.80
CA TYR A 167 -15.17 13.72 -18.75
C TYR A 167 -15.20 13.00 -20.10
N VAL A 168 -16.18 12.11 -20.32
CA VAL A 168 -16.31 11.36 -21.56
C VAL A 168 -17.67 11.58 -22.23
N ARG A 169 -17.68 11.59 -23.57
CA ARG A 169 -18.88 11.71 -24.40
C ARG A 169 -19.74 10.45 -24.40
N HIS A 170 -19.11 9.29 -24.23
CA HIS A 170 -19.81 8.00 -24.19
C HIS A 170 -19.39 7.17 -22.97
N PRO A 171 -20.35 6.56 -22.26
CA PRO A 171 -20.10 5.74 -21.07
C PRO A 171 -19.06 4.63 -21.24
N ASP A 172 -18.96 4.01 -22.42
CA ASP A 172 -17.99 2.92 -22.64
C ASP A 172 -16.53 3.38 -22.52
N TYR A 173 -16.22 4.65 -22.80
CA TYR A 173 -14.87 5.18 -22.56
C TYR A 173 -14.58 5.25 -21.06
N ALA A 174 -15.56 5.64 -20.24
CA ALA A 174 -15.39 5.67 -18.79
C ALA A 174 -15.20 4.26 -18.22
N ILE A 175 -15.84 3.22 -18.79
CA ILE A 175 -15.58 1.83 -18.39
C ILE A 175 -14.15 1.42 -18.72
N VAL A 176 -13.64 1.75 -19.90
CA VAL A 176 -12.23 1.51 -20.26
C VAL A 176 -11.31 2.17 -19.23
N GLY A 177 -11.51 3.46 -18.93
CA GLY A 177 -10.69 4.16 -17.94
C GLY A 177 -10.82 3.61 -16.52
N ALA A 178 -12.01 3.17 -16.13
CA ALA A 178 -12.26 2.57 -14.83
C ALA A 178 -11.51 1.24 -14.67
N LEU A 179 -11.47 0.41 -15.72
CA LEU A 179 -10.69 -0.82 -15.74
C LEU A 179 -9.18 -0.52 -15.68
N LEU A 180 -8.69 0.50 -16.41
CA LEU A 180 -7.29 0.91 -16.35
C LEU A 180 -6.86 1.35 -14.95
N TYR A 181 -7.74 2.06 -14.24
CA TYR A 181 -7.48 2.51 -12.88
C TYR A 181 -7.55 1.37 -11.86
N ALA A 182 -8.67 0.65 -11.84
CA ALA A 182 -8.92 -0.41 -10.86
C ALA A 182 -7.91 -1.55 -10.98
N PHE A 183 -7.43 -1.84 -12.19
CA PHE A 183 -6.41 -2.84 -12.47
C PHE A 183 -5.10 -2.20 -12.95
N SER A 184 -4.73 -1.05 -12.39
CA SER A 184 -3.40 -0.48 -12.62
C SER A 184 -2.32 -1.31 -11.92
N GLY A 185 -1.06 -1.07 -12.27
CA GLY A 185 0.09 -1.59 -11.54
C GLY A 185 0.01 -1.24 -10.05
N PHE A 186 -0.44 -0.04 -9.71
CA PHE A 186 -0.64 0.34 -8.30
C PHE A 186 -1.60 -0.61 -7.58
N SER A 187 -2.78 -0.86 -8.15
CA SER A 187 -3.79 -1.71 -7.49
C SER A 187 -3.29 -3.15 -7.31
N ILE A 188 -2.68 -3.74 -8.34
CA ILE A 188 -2.16 -5.11 -8.25
C ILE A 188 -0.98 -5.22 -7.27
N TYR A 189 -0.04 -4.27 -7.28
CA TYR A 189 1.06 -4.24 -6.30
C TYR A 189 0.52 -4.27 -4.88
N ASN A 190 -0.50 -3.46 -4.61
CA ASN A 190 -1.07 -3.29 -3.28
C ASN A 190 -2.09 -4.37 -2.90
N ILE A 191 -2.20 -5.49 -3.64
CA ILE A 191 -2.90 -6.69 -3.13
C ILE A 191 -2.22 -7.13 -1.82
N PHE A 192 -0.90 -6.96 -1.74
CA PHE A 192 -0.08 -7.16 -0.54
C PHE A 192 -0.57 -6.35 0.66
N PHE A 193 -0.97 -5.09 0.44
CA PHE A 193 -1.53 -4.20 1.46
C PHE A 193 -3.05 -4.12 1.31
N ASN A 194 -3.76 -5.14 1.78
CA ASN A 194 -5.23 -5.25 1.64
C ASN A 194 -5.99 -3.94 1.95
N HIS A 195 -5.59 -3.23 3.01
CA HIS A 195 -6.25 -2.00 3.46
C HIS A 195 -5.95 -0.73 2.62
N PHE A 196 -5.00 -0.80 1.68
CA PHE A 196 -4.73 0.32 0.76
C PHE A 196 -5.77 0.41 -0.35
N HIS A 197 -6.44 -0.71 -0.66
CA HIS A 197 -7.50 -0.75 -1.68
C HIS A 197 -8.70 0.12 -1.30
N GLU A 198 -8.93 0.36 -0.02
CA GLU A 198 -9.89 1.28 0.51
C GLU A 198 -9.68 2.69 -0.06
N ALA A 199 -8.44 3.19 -0.05
CA ALA A 199 -8.11 4.49 -0.62
C ALA A 199 -8.37 4.53 -2.13
N ILE A 200 -8.05 3.44 -2.84
CA ILE A 200 -8.30 3.28 -4.28
C ILE A 200 -9.82 3.31 -4.57
N VAL A 201 -10.64 2.69 -3.73
CA VAL A 201 -12.09 2.67 -3.88
C VAL A 201 -12.69 4.06 -3.65
N PHE A 202 -12.34 4.74 -2.56
CA PHE A 202 -13.05 5.96 -2.13
C PHE A 202 -12.54 7.25 -2.76
N PHE A 203 -11.27 7.32 -3.15
CA PHE A 203 -10.70 8.54 -3.71
C PHE A 203 -11.41 9.09 -4.96
N PRO A 204 -11.83 8.27 -5.95
CA PRO A 204 -12.61 8.79 -7.06
C PRO A 204 -13.92 9.46 -6.62
N LEU A 205 -14.55 9.00 -5.53
CA LEU A 205 -15.76 9.64 -4.99
C LEU A 205 -15.44 10.94 -4.26
N LEU A 206 -14.30 11.02 -3.55
CA LEU A 206 -13.82 12.27 -2.97
C LEU A 206 -13.59 13.33 -4.06
N LEU A 207 -12.89 12.96 -5.14
CA LEU A 207 -12.66 13.86 -6.28
C LEU A 207 -13.98 14.22 -7.00
N TRP A 208 -14.91 13.26 -7.11
CA TRP A 208 -16.24 13.51 -7.64
C TRP A 208 -17.05 14.48 -6.79
N SER A 209 -16.98 14.39 -5.46
CA SER A 209 -17.69 15.28 -4.55
C SER A 209 -17.17 16.72 -4.60
N LEU A 210 -15.85 16.90 -4.75
CA LEU A 210 -15.27 18.22 -4.98
C LEU A 210 -15.76 18.80 -6.31
N ASP A 211 -15.73 18.02 -7.40
CA ASP A 211 -16.28 18.44 -8.69
C ASP A 211 -17.77 18.82 -8.57
N GLU A 212 -18.60 18.02 -7.89
CA GLU A 212 -20.03 18.32 -7.67
C GLU A 212 -20.23 19.63 -6.92
N TYR A 213 -19.42 19.87 -5.89
CA TYR A 213 -19.45 21.12 -5.16
C TYR A 213 -19.07 22.31 -6.06
N MET A 214 -18.03 22.16 -6.87
CA MET A 214 -17.53 23.24 -7.73
C MET A 214 -18.47 23.55 -8.90
N TYR A 215 -19.11 22.54 -9.50
CA TYR A 215 -20.00 22.70 -10.65
C TYR A 215 -21.45 22.98 -10.28
N HIS A 216 -21.97 22.31 -9.25
CA HIS A 216 -23.39 22.29 -8.92
C HIS A 216 -23.72 22.86 -7.55
N ARG A 217 -22.72 23.27 -6.76
CA ARG A 217 -22.89 23.78 -5.38
C ARG A 217 -23.65 22.80 -4.47
N ARG A 218 -23.52 21.50 -4.75
CA ARG A 218 -24.15 20.44 -3.95
C ARG A 218 -23.44 20.33 -2.61
N ARG A 219 -24.08 20.88 -1.57
CA ARG A 219 -23.56 20.92 -0.20
C ARG A 219 -23.60 19.55 0.46
N VAL A 220 -22.86 19.42 1.55
CA VAL A 220 -22.78 18.25 2.45
C VAL A 220 -22.08 17.04 1.84
N VAL A 221 -22.22 16.79 0.53
CA VAL A 221 -21.62 15.63 -0.14
C VAL A 221 -20.09 15.64 -0.02
N PHE A 222 -19.47 16.82 -0.08
CA PHE A 222 -18.03 16.95 0.12
C PHE A 222 -17.62 16.66 1.57
N ALA A 223 -18.36 17.20 2.55
CA ALA A 223 -18.14 16.86 3.96
C ALA A 223 -18.24 15.36 4.25
N VAL A 224 -19.24 14.68 3.68
CA VAL A 224 -19.45 13.24 3.86
C VAL A 224 -18.31 12.44 3.24
N MET A 225 -17.84 12.79 2.03
CA MET A 225 -16.71 12.07 1.42
C MET A 225 -15.39 12.34 2.15
N VAL A 226 -15.18 13.54 2.69
CA VAL A 226 -14.04 13.84 3.55
C VAL A 226 -14.09 12.99 4.82
N PHE A 227 -15.24 12.91 5.48
CA PHE A 227 -15.46 12.03 6.62
C PHE A 227 -15.16 10.57 6.28
N VAL A 228 -15.72 10.05 5.19
CA VAL A 228 -15.51 8.66 4.75
C VAL A 228 -14.03 8.39 4.49
N CYS A 229 -13.37 9.20 3.67
CA CYS A 229 -11.96 8.98 3.33
C CYS A 229 -11.04 9.08 4.55
N CYS A 230 -11.26 10.04 5.44
CA CYS A 230 -10.48 10.20 6.66
C CYS A 230 -10.68 9.03 7.64
N THR A 231 -11.93 8.59 7.81
CA THR A 231 -12.29 7.47 8.71
C THR A 231 -11.73 6.15 8.19
N VAL A 232 -11.89 5.90 6.89
CA VAL A 232 -11.48 4.65 6.26
C VAL A 232 -9.97 4.48 6.31
N ASN A 233 -9.20 5.54 6.00
CA ASN A 233 -7.75 5.52 6.15
C ASN A 233 -7.17 6.95 6.25
N TYR A 234 -6.86 7.38 7.47
CA TYR A 234 -6.32 8.72 7.74
C TYR A 234 -4.94 8.97 7.09
N TYR A 235 -4.10 7.94 6.98
CA TYR A 235 -2.77 8.05 6.37
C TYR A 235 -2.87 8.38 4.88
N PHE A 236 -3.71 7.65 4.14
CA PHE A 236 -3.96 7.96 2.73
C PHE A 236 -4.69 9.29 2.55
N PHE A 237 -5.59 9.63 3.46
CA PHE A 237 -6.33 10.88 3.42
C PHE A 237 -5.40 12.10 3.47
N ALA A 238 -4.31 12.07 4.24
CA ALA A 238 -3.31 13.14 4.25
C ALA A 238 -2.75 13.44 2.84
N GLY A 239 -2.38 12.39 2.10
CA GLY A 239 -1.95 12.53 0.70
C GLY A 239 -3.07 13.00 -0.23
N GLN A 240 -4.31 12.56 0.00
CA GLN A 240 -5.47 13.01 -0.78
C GLN A 240 -5.71 14.52 -0.63
N VAL A 241 -5.53 15.08 0.57
CA VAL A 241 -5.66 16.53 0.80
C VAL A 241 -4.66 17.29 -0.08
N VAL A 242 -3.39 16.89 -0.12
CA VAL A 242 -2.36 17.51 -0.97
C VAL A 242 -2.76 17.42 -2.44
N PHE A 243 -3.23 16.26 -2.90
CA PHE A 243 -3.72 16.12 -4.27
C PHE A 243 -4.89 17.05 -4.56
N LEU A 244 -5.89 17.12 -3.67
CA LEU A 244 -7.07 17.97 -3.86
C LEU A 244 -6.70 19.45 -3.94
N LEU A 245 -5.75 19.91 -3.11
CA LEU A 245 -5.23 21.28 -3.18
C LEU A 245 -4.58 21.56 -4.54
N LEU A 246 -3.69 20.69 -5.01
CA LEU A 246 -3.05 20.81 -6.32
C LEU A 246 -4.08 20.79 -7.46
N TYR A 247 -5.00 19.84 -7.41
CA TYR A 247 -6.09 19.69 -8.36
C TYR A 247 -6.94 20.96 -8.42
N TRP A 248 -7.35 21.48 -7.26
CA TRP A 248 -8.18 22.67 -7.15
C TRP A 248 -7.46 23.93 -7.65
N ILE A 249 -6.22 24.16 -7.22
CA ILE A 249 -5.41 25.30 -7.68
C ILE A 249 -5.25 25.27 -9.20
N ILE A 250 -4.86 24.12 -9.77
CA ILE A 250 -4.64 24.00 -11.22
C ILE A 250 -5.94 24.20 -12.00
N ARG A 251 -7.07 23.71 -11.49
CA ARG A 251 -8.39 23.89 -12.12
C ARG A 251 -8.86 25.35 -12.07
N MET A 252 -8.64 26.04 -10.95
CA MET A 252 -8.90 27.48 -10.81
C MET A 252 -8.03 28.30 -11.77
N LEU A 253 -6.71 28.07 -11.78
CA LEU A 253 -5.76 28.78 -12.66
C LEU A 253 -5.98 28.49 -14.14
N SER A 254 -6.50 27.31 -14.48
CA SER A 254 -6.89 26.96 -15.85
C SER A 254 -8.22 27.59 -16.28
N GLY A 255 -8.88 28.35 -15.41
CA GLY A 255 -10.20 28.94 -15.65
C GLY A 255 -11.32 27.91 -15.81
N SER A 256 -11.12 26.69 -15.28
CA SER A 256 -12.13 25.63 -15.33
C SER A 256 -13.26 25.86 -14.32
N TRP A 257 -12.98 26.64 -13.28
CA TRP A 257 -13.86 26.90 -12.16
C TRP A 257 -13.86 28.37 -11.77
N ASP A 258 -14.96 28.80 -11.19
CA ASP A 258 -15.14 30.10 -10.55
C ASP A 258 -15.84 29.87 -9.21
N ILE A 259 -15.48 30.62 -8.17
CA ILE A 259 -16.03 30.46 -6.83
C ILE A 259 -16.02 31.79 -6.08
N SER A 260 -17.14 32.09 -5.41
CA SER A 260 -17.23 33.24 -4.51
C SER A 260 -16.48 32.97 -3.20
N LEU A 261 -16.02 34.02 -2.50
CA LEU A 261 -15.39 33.86 -1.19
C LEU A 261 -16.30 33.10 -0.21
N ARG A 262 -17.61 33.40 -0.23
CA ARG A 262 -18.60 32.69 0.59
C ARG A 262 -18.63 31.20 0.29
N ASP A 263 -18.67 30.82 -0.98
CA ASP A 263 -18.70 29.41 -1.37
C ASP A 263 -17.39 28.69 -1.06
N PHE A 264 -16.26 29.40 -1.15
CA PHE A 264 -14.97 28.87 -0.73
C PHE A 264 -14.94 28.60 0.78
N LEU A 265 -15.39 29.56 1.61
CA LEU A 265 -15.44 29.39 3.07
C LEU A 265 -16.38 28.25 3.47
N LEU A 266 -17.53 28.11 2.81
CA LEU A 266 -18.44 26.98 3.04
C LEU A 266 -17.81 25.62 2.66
N MET A 267 -16.97 25.59 1.63
CA MET A 267 -16.28 24.36 1.20
C MET A 267 -15.24 23.95 2.24
N LEU A 268 -14.52 24.95 2.77
CA LEU A 268 -13.57 24.76 3.85
C LEU A 268 -14.27 24.29 5.14
N CYS A 269 -15.42 24.88 5.48
CA CYS A 269 -16.24 24.40 6.60
C CYS A 269 -16.69 22.95 6.40
N GLU A 270 -17.13 22.57 5.20
CA GLU A 270 -17.49 21.18 4.89
C GLU A 270 -16.29 20.23 5.06
N ALA A 271 -15.10 20.62 4.62
CA ALA A 271 -13.88 19.83 4.84
C ALA A 271 -13.57 19.65 6.34
N ILE A 272 -13.63 20.74 7.12
CA ILE A 272 -13.37 20.71 8.56
C ILE A 272 -14.38 19.82 9.28
N ILE A 273 -15.69 19.98 8.99
CA ILE A 273 -16.74 19.17 9.57
C ILE A 273 -16.52 17.69 9.25
N GLY A 274 -16.17 17.36 8.01
CA GLY A 274 -15.86 15.98 7.61
C GLY A 274 -14.73 15.36 8.45
N VAL A 275 -13.65 16.10 8.69
CA VAL A 275 -12.54 15.64 9.55
C VAL A 275 -12.97 15.55 11.02
N LEU A 276 -13.75 16.50 11.53
CA LEU A 276 -14.23 16.44 12.90
C LEU A 276 -15.16 15.25 13.14
N CYS A 277 -15.94 14.84 12.13
CA CYS A 277 -16.76 13.62 12.23
C CYS A 277 -15.92 12.34 12.37
N SER A 278 -14.67 12.31 11.88
CA SER A 278 -13.80 11.13 12.03
C SER A 278 -13.05 11.07 13.37
N ALA A 279 -13.23 12.07 14.24
CA ALA A 279 -12.51 12.22 15.51
C ALA A 279 -12.57 10.98 16.43
N VAL A 280 -13.67 10.23 16.39
CA VAL A 280 -13.86 9.00 17.21
C VAL A 280 -12.76 7.97 16.96
N LEU A 281 -12.31 7.81 15.71
CA LEU A 281 -11.18 6.93 15.37
C LEU A 281 -9.87 7.72 15.25
N LEU A 282 -9.93 8.95 14.73
CA LEU A 282 -8.75 9.75 14.45
C LEU A 282 -8.01 10.18 15.72
N VAL A 283 -8.71 10.63 16.76
CA VAL A 283 -8.06 11.16 17.98
C VAL A 283 -7.25 10.08 18.71
N PRO A 284 -7.79 8.90 19.03
CA PRO A 284 -7.00 7.83 19.66
C PRO A 284 -5.80 7.42 18.82
N THR A 285 -5.95 7.42 17.49
CA THR A 285 -4.90 7.03 16.56
C THR A 285 -3.78 8.07 16.50
N VAL A 286 -4.11 9.37 16.45
CA VAL A 286 -3.10 10.44 16.48
C VAL A 286 -2.30 10.38 17.79
N LEU A 287 -2.97 10.15 18.92
CA LEU A 287 -2.29 10.00 20.22
C LEU A 287 -1.30 8.82 20.23
N ALA A 288 -1.64 7.69 19.59
CA ALA A 288 -0.73 6.56 19.46
C ALA A 288 0.43 6.84 18.47
N VAL A 289 0.13 7.47 17.33
CA VAL A 289 1.10 7.69 16.25
C VAL A 289 2.14 8.75 16.59
N VAL A 290 1.77 9.82 17.29
CA VAL A 290 2.71 10.90 17.69
C VAL A 290 3.80 10.39 18.64
N GLN A 291 3.52 9.31 19.38
CA GLN A 291 4.50 8.67 20.26
C GLN A 291 5.50 7.78 19.50
N ASN A 292 5.29 7.54 18.21
CA ASN A 292 6.16 6.68 17.42
C ASN A 292 7.32 7.48 16.82
N PRO A 293 8.60 7.18 17.15
CA PRO A 293 9.74 7.93 16.65
C PRO A 293 9.85 7.95 15.12
N ARG A 294 9.28 6.95 14.43
CA ARG A 294 9.33 6.82 12.96
C ARG A 294 8.57 7.91 12.22
N VAL A 295 7.69 8.65 12.89
CA VAL A 295 7.03 9.81 12.26
C VAL A 295 7.96 11.01 12.11
N ASN A 296 9.07 11.03 12.86
CA ASN A 296 9.99 12.16 12.95
C ASN A 296 11.18 12.02 11.99
N ASP A 297 10.91 12.18 10.69
CA ASP A 297 11.92 12.19 9.63
C ASP A 297 11.71 13.38 8.69
N PRO A 298 12.01 14.62 9.14
CA PRO A 298 11.72 15.84 8.39
C PRO A 298 12.67 16.06 7.21
N PRO A 299 12.29 16.86 6.19
CA PRO A 299 13.14 17.16 5.06
C PRO A 299 14.40 17.92 5.49
N GLN A 300 15.58 17.34 5.21
CA GLN A 300 16.86 17.94 5.55
C GLN A 300 17.93 17.66 4.48
N GLY A 301 18.87 18.61 4.33
CA GLY A 301 20.04 18.47 3.47
C GLY A 301 19.74 18.22 1.98
N TRP A 302 20.69 17.58 1.30
CA TRP A 302 20.57 17.24 -0.13
C TRP A 302 19.46 16.23 -0.40
N ASN A 303 19.15 15.37 0.58
CA ASN A 303 18.18 14.28 0.46
C ASN A 303 16.74 14.81 0.29
N ALA A 304 16.49 16.06 0.70
CA ALA A 304 15.24 16.76 0.41
C ALA A 304 15.08 17.09 -1.09
N LEU A 305 16.18 17.28 -1.81
CA LEU A 305 16.20 17.70 -3.22
C LEU A 305 16.51 16.56 -4.19
N LEU A 306 17.31 15.59 -3.78
CA LEU A 306 17.76 14.45 -4.58
C LEU A 306 17.60 13.14 -3.79
N TYR A 307 17.13 12.09 -4.44
CA TYR A 307 17.11 10.77 -3.82
C TYR A 307 18.53 10.22 -3.63
N ASP A 308 18.81 9.69 -2.43
CA ASP A 308 20.10 9.12 -2.04
C ASP A 308 20.52 7.90 -2.87
N TYR A 309 19.52 7.18 -3.39
CA TYR A 309 19.71 5.98 -4.18
C TYR A 309 19.54 6.31 -5.66
N ASN A 310 20.64 6.38 -6.41
CA ASN A 310 20.62 6.74 -7.83
C ASN A 310 19.71 5.83 -8.68
N GLN A 311 19.61 4.55 -8.34
CA GLN A 311 18.72 3.62 -9.03
C GLN A 311 17.23 3.96 -8.85
N ARG A 312 16.87 4.71 -7.80
CA ARG A 312 15.48 5.11 -7.51
C ARG A 312 14.87 5.94 -8.62
N TYR A 313 15.64 6.85 -9.25
CA TYR A 313 15.14 7.63 -10.40
C TYR A 313 14.72 6.72 -11.57
N ILE A 314 15.51 5.68 -11.84
CA ILE A 314 15.20 4.71 -12.90
C ILE A 314 13.99 3.87 -12.51
N HIS A 315 13.87 3.44 -11.26
CA HIS A 315 12.70 2.71 -10.77
C HIS A 315 11.41 3.54 -10.90
N ILE A 316 11.45 4.83 -10.56
CA ILE A 316 10.29 5.72 -10.73
C ILE A 316 9.89 5.81 -12.20
N LEU A 317 10.87 5.96 -13.10
CA LEU A 317 10.57 5.99 -14.52
C LEU A 317 10.00 4.65 -15.01
N GLU A 318 10.64 3.54 -14.62
CA GLU A 318 10.31 2.16 -15.00
C GLU A 318 8.87 1.78 -14.62
N CYS A 319 8.39 2.18 -13.44
CA CYS A 319 7.05 1.84 -12.96
C CYS A 319 5.89 2.38 -13.82
N PHE A 320 6.16 3.35 -14.72
CA PHE A 320 5.18 3.85 -15.70
C PHE A 320 5.10 2.97 -16.95
N PHE A 321 6.16 2.23 -17.27
CA PHE A 321 6.31 1.48 -18.52
C PHE A 321 6.17 -0.04 -18.37
N PHE A 322 6.36 -0.58 -17.17
CA PHE A 322 6.32 -2.01 -16.88
C PHE A 322 5.32 -2.37 -15.76
N PRO A 323 4.74 -3.59 -15.78
CA PRO A 323 4.04 -4.12 -14.61
C PRO A 323 4.95 -4.12 -13.38
N PRO A 324 4.40 -3.93 -12.18
CA PRO A 324 5.21 -3.75 -10.98
C PRO A 324 5.87 -5.04 -10.50
N ASP A 325 7.07 -4.92 -9.94
CA ASP A 325 7.72 -6.01 -9.20
C ASP A 325 6.97 -6.35 -7.89
N ILE A 326 7.24 -7.53 -7.33
CA ILE A 326 6.67 -7.91 -6.04
C ILE A 326 7.23 -7.04 -4.90
N PRO A 327 6.38 -6.58 -3.95
CA PRO A 327 6.85 -5.96 -2.71
C PRO A 327 8.00 -6.72 -2.04
N ALA A 328 8.88 -6.00 -1.35
CA ALA A 328 10.12 -6.47 -0.71
C ALA A 328 11.29 -6.85 -1.63
N ARG A 329 11.07 -7.14 -2.92
CA ARG A 329 12.13 -7.65 -3.82
C ARG A 329 12.14 -6.91 -5.17
N PRO A 330 12.57 -5.64 -5.19
CA PRO A 330 12.75 -4.89 -6.43
C PRO A 330 13.76 -5.61 -7.32
N ASN A 331 13.46 -5.80 -8.60
CA ASN A 331 14.26 -6.62 -9.49
C ASN A 331 14.85 -5.82 -10.66
N PHE A 332 14.10 -4.87 -11.22
CA PHE A 332 14.65 -3.95 -12.24
C PHE A 332 15.79 -3.11 -11.70
N THR A 333 15.70 -2.70 -10.43
CA THR A 333 16.69 -1.88 -9.74
C THR A 333 16.85 -2.33 -8.29
N PRO A 334 17.65 -3.39 -8.05
CA PRO A 334 17.77 -4.01 -6.73
C PRO A 334 18.18 -3.03 -5.61
N ASN A 335 19.02 -2.04 -5.91
CA ASN A 335 19.56 -1.08 -4.94
C ASN A 335 18.82 0.27 -4.99
N SER A 336 17.52 0.26 -5.29
CA SER A 336 16.68 1.47 -5.32
C SER A 336 16.09 1.87 -3.96
N GLU A 337 16.22 1.00 -2.96
CA GLU A 337 15.56 1.09 -1.65
C GLU A 337 14.08 1.47 -1.78
N ALA A 338 13.35 0.75 -2.64
CA ALA A 338 11.93 0.97 -2.92
C ALA A 338 11.05 -0.21 -2.44
N GLN A 339 11.58 -1.06 -1.56
CA GLN A 339 10.84 -2.14 -0.92
C GLN A 339 9.61 -1.55 -0.22
N TRP A 340 8.45 -2.17 -0.40
CA TRP A 340 7.18 -1.77 0.24
C TRP A 340 6.71 -0.33 -0.06
N ALA A 341 7.30 0.32 -1.07
CA ALA A 341 7.04 1.72 -1.38
C ALA A 341 5.74 1.96 -2.17
N SER A 342 5.05 0.90 -2.64
CA SER A 342 3.90 1.02 -3.55
C SER A 342 4.23 1.65 -4.90
N LEU A 343 5.45 1.42 -5.39
CA LEU A 343 5.94 1.98 -6.64
C LEU A 343 5.38 1.21 -7.84
N GLY A 344 4.22 1.66 -8.34
CA GLY A 344 3.59 1.10 -9.53
C GLY A 344 2.61 2.09 -10.15
N ALA A 345 2.73 2.38 -11.44
CA ALA A 345 1.83 3.29 -12.14
C ALA A 345 1.48 2.85 -13.58
N TRP A 346 1.81 1.61 -13.93
CA TRP A 346 1.53 1.05 -15.25
C TRP A 346 0.05 0.85 -15.51
N LEU A 347 -0.40 1.17 -16.73
CA LEU A 347 -1.77 0.92 -17.17
C LEU A 347 -1.81 -0.32 -18.06
N PRO A 348 -2.61 -1.35 -17.73
CA PRO A 348 -2.66 -2.57 -18.54
C PRO A 348 -3.06 -2.27 -19.98
N LEU A 349 -2.44 -2.98 -20.92
CA LEU A 349 -2.55 -2.79 -22.38
C LEU A 349 -1.97 -1.47 -22.91
N PHE A 350 -2.18 -0.34 -22.22
CA PHE A 350 -1.86 0.99 -22.73
C PHE A 350 -0.50 1.54 -22.30
N SER A 351 0.07 1.07 -21.19
CA SER A 351 1.29 1.64 -20.59
C SER A 351 1.18 3.19 -20.58
N MET A 352 2.20 3.89 -21.05
CA MET A 352 2.19 5.35 -21.23
C MET A 352 1.63 5.84 -22.57
N SER A 353 1.25 4.95 -23.50
CA SER A 353 0.86 5.36 -24.86
C SER A 353 -0.32 6.34 -24.87
N GLY A 354 -1.38 6.06 -24.09
CA GLY A 354 -2.54 6.96 -24.01
C GLY A 354 -2.23 8.32 -23.36
N VAL A 355 -1.35 8.31 -22.35
CA VAL A 355 -0.89 9.52 -21.66
C VAL A 355 -0.02 10.37 -22.58
N LEU A 356 0.92 9.76 -23.30
CA LEU A 356 1.80 10.46 -24.23
C LEU A 356 1.03 11.11 -25.39
N VAL A 357 -0.01 10.45 -25.92
CA VAL A 357 -0.91 11.09 -26.89
C VAL A 357 -1.52 12.37 -26.31
N PHE A 358 -1.98 12.32 -25.06
CA PHE A 358 -2.59 13.47 -24.40
C PHE A 358 -1.58 14.61 -24.21
N LEU A 359 -0.37 14.28 -23.75
CA LEU A 359 0.70 15.26 -23.51
C LEU A 359 1.23 15.87 -24.82
N GLN A 360 1.19 15.14 -25.94
CA GLN A 360 1.58 15.65 -27.26
C GLN A 360 0.63 16.73 -27.82
N ASN A 361 -0.60 16.81 -27.32
CA ASN A 361 -1.54 17.85 -27.77
C ASN A 361 -1.01 19.25 -27.44
N ARG A 362 -1.05 20.15 -28.43
CA ARG A 362 -0.52 21.53 -28.29
C ARG A 362 -1.40 22.46 -27.45
N GLY A 363 -2.66 22.08 -27.21
CA GLY A 363 -3.59 22.88 -26.41
C GLY A 363 -3.21 22.91 -24.92
N LYS A 364 -3.41 24.06 -24.27
CA LYS A 364 -3.38 24.15 -22.80
C LYS A 364 -4.58 23.40 -22.23
N HIS A 365 -4.36 22.53 -21.26
CA HIS A 365 -5.42 21.78 -20.60
C HIS A 365 -5.01 21.49 -19.15
N TRP A 366 -5.92 21.65 -18.18
CA TRP A 366 -5.64 21.47 -16.76
C TRP A 366 -5.02 20.09 -16.46
N LEU A 367 -5.51 19.03 -17.10
CA LEU A 367 -5.01 17.67 -16.91
C LEU A 367 -3.56 17.50 -17.37
N LYS A 368 -3.16 18.22 -18.43
CA LYS A 368 -1.79 18.19 -18.93
C LYS A 368 -0.86 18.88 -17.93
N THR A 369 -1.26 20.04 -17.42
CA THR A 369 -0.53 20.75 -16.36
C THR A 369 -0.40 19.87 -15.11
N LEU A 370 -1.52 19.31 -14.64
CA LEU A 370 -1.55 18.45 -13.46
C LEU A 370 -0.66 17.22 -13.63
N LEU A 371 -0.75 16.49 -14.75
CA LEU A 371 0.11 15.33 -14.99
C LEU A 371 1.60 15.72 -15.00
N CYS A 372 1.97 16.80 -15.69
CA CYS A 372 3.36 17.27 -15.68
C CYS A 372 3.82 17.67 -14.27
N THR A 373 2.96 18.33 -13.48
CA THR A 373 3.25 18.64 -12.07
C THR A 373 3.46 17.36 -11.26
N LEU A 374 2.56 16.39 -11.34
CA LEU A 374 2.66 15.15 -10.59
C LEU A 374 3.92 14.35 -10.99
N PHE A 375 4.21 14.21 -12.30
CA PHE A 375 5.45 13.56 -12.75
C PHE A 375 6.70 14.27 -12.22
N PHE A 376 6.72 15.61 -12.22
CA PHE A 376 7.81 16.37 -11.60
C PHE A 376 7.93 16.08 -10.10
N MET A 377 6.81 16.06 -9.36
CA MET A 377 6.81 15.76 -7.94
C MET A 377 7.29 14.34 -7.63
N THR A 378 7.07 13.35 -8.51
CA THR A 378 7.65 12.01 -8.31
C THR A 378 9.17 12.03 -8.28
N MET A 379 9.81 12.94 -9.02
CA MET A 379 11.27 13.01 -9.17
C MET A 379 11.95 13.85 -8.10
N VAL A 380 11.20 14.60 -7.30
CA VAL A 380 11.75 15.51 -6.28
C VAL A 380 11.33 15.01 -4.89
N PRO A 381 12.27 14.56 -4.04
CA PRO A 381 11.97 13.90 -2.77
C PRO A 381 11.05 14.70 -1.85
N VAL A 382 11.33 15.99 -1.59
CA VAL A 382 10.49 16.82 -0.71
C VAL A 382 9.07 16.99 -1.25
N LEU A 383 8.90 17.01 -2.58
CA LEU A 383 7.59 17.09 -3.20
C LEU A 383 6.85 15.74 -3.14
N ASN A 384 7.56 14.62 -3.27
CA ASN A 384 7.00 13.31 -3.01
C ASN A 384 6.55 13.19 -1.54
N ALA A 385 7.44 13.53 -0.61
CA ALA A 385 7.23 13.50 0.84
C ALA A 385 6.05 14.39 1.28
N ALA A 386 5.70 15.44 0.53
CA ALA A 386 4.52 16.25 0.82
C ALA A 386 3.24 15.39 0.92
N PHE A 387 3.12 14.32 0.12
CA PHE A 387 2.00 13.38 0.18
C PHE A 387 2.02 12.45 1.42
N GLN A 388 3.08 12.51 2.24
CA GLN A 388 3.28 11.76 3.48
C GLN A 388 3.55 12.71 4.67
N LEU A 389 2.96 13.91 4.66
CA LEU A 389 3.17 14.93 5.71
C LEU A 389 4.65 15.31 5.91
N PHE A 390 5.41 15.34 4.81
CA PHE A 390 6.84 15.65 4.77
C PHE A 390 7.74 14.65 5.50
N ASN A 391 7.27 13.42 5.73
CA ASN A 391 8.16 12.32 6.12
C ASN A 391 9.03 11.89 4.91
N MET A 392 10.35 11.88 5.09
CA MET A 392 11.31 11.65 4.00
C MET A 392 11.49 10.18 3.60
N THR A 393 10.92 9.24 4.35
CA THR A 393 10.86 7.83 3.93
C THR A 393 10.14 7.71 2.59
N TYR A 394 10.80 7.08 1.62
CA TYR A 394 10.30 7.03 0.26
C TYR A 394 9.07 6.14 0.12
N TYR A 395 7.93 6.78 -0.13
CA TYR A 395 6.67 6.11 -0.46
C TYR A 395 6.04 6.71 -1.72
N ALA A 396 5.71 5.84 -2.67
CA ALA A 396 4.92 6.14 -3.86
C ALA A 396 3.42 5.84 -3.64
N ARG A 397 2.98 5.73 -2.39
CA ARG A 397 1.60 5.36 -1.98
C ARG A 397 0.52 6.30 -2.49
N TRP A 398 0.86 7.47 -3.06
CA TRP A 398 -0.08 8.40 -3.68
C TRP A 398 -0.33 8.13 -5.19
N PHE A 399 0.40 7.18 -5.80
CA PHE A 399 0.38 6.95 -7.25
C PHE A 399 -0.97 6.46 -7.78
N TYR A 400 -1.88 5.93 -6.95
CA TYR A 400 -3.26 5.71 -7.39
C TYR A 400 -3.95 7.00 -7.87
N MET A 401 -3.67 8.15 -7.26
CA MET A 401 -4.25 9.41 -7.71
C MET A 401 -3.68 9.82 -9.07
N LEU A 402 -2.39 9.55 -9.29
CA LEU A 402 -1.71 9.72 -10.58
C LEU A 402 -2.27 8.77 -11.65
N THR A 403 -2.44 7.48 -11.35
CA THR A 403 -2.98 6.49 -12.30
C THR A 403 -4.44 6.79 -12.67
N LEU A 404 -5.24 7.40 -11.78
CA LEU A 404 -6.57 7.89 -12.13
C LEU A 404 -6.49 9.03 -13.18
N MET A 405 -5.54 9.96 -13.02
CA MET A 405 -5.31 11.03 -14.00
C MET A 405 -4.75 10.48 -15.32
N MET A 406 -3.86 9.49 -15.27
CA MET A 406 -3.33 8.80 -16.45
C MET A 406 -4.44 8.02 -17.19
N SER A 407 -5.35 7.40 -16.46
CA SER A 407 -6.54 6.73 -17.01
C SER A 407 -7.45 7.73 -17.70
N LEU A 408 -7.70 8.90 -17.08
CA LEU A 408 -8.45 9.99 -17.70
C LEU A 408 -7.79 10.48 -19.00
N ALA A 409 -6.48 10.72 -18.98
CA ALA A 409 -5.73 11.14 -20.16
C ALA A 409 -5.81 10.11 -21.29
N THR A 410 -5.70 8.82 -20.95
CA THR A 410 -5.82 7.73 -21.92
C THR A 410 -7.20 7.68 -22.56
N VAL A 411 -8.29 7.81 -21.78
CA VAL A 411 -9.64 7.80 -22.37
C VAL A 411 -9.96 9.08 -23.14
N ALA A 412 -9.42 10.23 -22.72
CA ALA A 412 -9.50 11.47 -23.48
C ALA A 412 -8.81 11.32 -24.85
N SER A 413 -7.60 10.73 -24.88
CA SER A 413 -6.87 10.41 -26.10
C SER A 413 -7.62 9.42 -27.01
N LEU A 414 -8.34 8.45 -26.44
CA LEU A 414 -9.14 7.49 -27.19
C LEU A 414 -10.37 8.15 -27.85
N GLN A 415 -10.95 9.17 -27.21
CA GLN A 415 -12.04 9.95 -27.79
C GLN A 415 -11.56 10.82 -28.95
N SER A 416 -10.39 11.44 -28.82
CA SER A 416 -9.74 12.23 -29.88
C SER A 416 -8.90 11.41 -30.84
N ALA A 417 -8.98 10.08 -30.78
CA ALA A 417 -8.13 9.19 -31.57
C ALA A 417 -8.17 9.46 -33.09
N PRO A 418 -9.23 9.98 -33.75
CA PRO A 418 -9.20 10.18 -35.21
C PRO A 418 -8.18 11.23 -35.64
N THR A 419 -7.91 12.19 -34.76
CA THR A 419 -7.04 13.33 -35.02
C THR A 419 -5.72 13.25 -34.23
N ALA A 420 -5.59 12.29 -33.32
CA ALA A 420 -4.46 12.17 -32.42
C ALA A 420 -3.39 11.19 -32.95
N ASP A 421 -2.11 11.50 -32.72
CA ASP A 421 -0.97 10.73 -33.22
C ASP A 421 -0.59 9.58 -32.27
N TRP A 422 -1.39 8.51 -32.30
CA TRP A 422 -1.13 7.28 -31.55
C TRP A 422 0.14 6.56 -31.99
N ARG A 423 0.53 6.68 -33.26
CA ARG A 423 1.73 6.02 -33.79
C ARG A 423 2.98 6.57 -33.11
N ARG A 424 3.11 7.89 -33.03
CA ARG A 424 4.24 8.53 -32.34
C ARG A 424 4.30 8.19 -30.86
N ALA A 425 3.15 8.18 -30.17
CA ALA A 425 3.10 7.84 -28.75
C ALA A 425 3.50 6.38 -28.48
N VAL A 426 3.06 5.43 -29.32
CA VAL A 426 3.46 4.03 -29.22
C VAL A 426 4.97 3.88 -29.47
N TYR A 427 5.54 4.59 -30.45
CA TYR A 427 6.99 4.55 -30.67
C TYR A 427 7.80 5.10 -29.50
N TRP A 428 7.35 6.20 -28.88
CA TRP A 428 7.99 6.69 -27.66
C TRP A 428 7.87 5.70 -26.50
N THR A 429 6.69 5.09 -26.34
CA THR A 429 6.49 4.08 -25.29
C THR A 429 7.43 2.89 -25.52
N LEU A 430 7.46 2.34 -26.73
CA LEU A 430 8.35 1.24 -27.11
C LEU A 430 9.84 1.63 -26.94
N GLY A 431 10.22 2.82 -27.38
CA GLY A 431 11.60 3.31 -27.29
C GLY A 431 12.08 3.44 -25.84
N ILE A 432 11.23 3.95 -24.94
CA ILE A 432 11.56 4.07 -23.51
C ILE A 432 11.56 2.67 -22.85
N THR A 433 10.57 1.82 -23.14
CA THR A 433 10.53 0.43 -22.66
C THR A 433 11.81 -0.31 -23.05
N LEU A 434 12.23 -0.26 -24.32
CA LEU A 434 13.48 -0.90 -24.75
C LEU A 434 14.73 -0.20 -24.19
N GLY A 435 14.69 1.13 -24.06
CA GLY A 435 15.78 1.93 -23.48
C GLY A 435 16.02 1.67 -22.00
N ILE A 436 15.04 1.11 -21.27
CA ILE A 436 15.21 0.63 -19.89
C ILE A 436 15.58 -0.85 -19.89
N ALA A 437 14.83 -1.68 -20.63
CA ALA A 437 14.96 -3.13 -20.58
C ALA A 437 16.31 -3.63 -21.11
N LEU A 438 16.77 -3.11 -22.26
CA LEU A 438 18.00 -3.62 -22.89
C LEU A 438 19.26 -3.25 -22.08
N PRO A 439 19.44 -2.01 -21.58
CA PRO A 439 20.59 -1.72 -20.73
C PRO A 439 20.59 -2.52 -19.44
N ILE A 440 19.45 -2.72 -18.78
CA ILE A 440 19.40 -3.53 -17.55
C ILE A 440 19.72 -4.99 -17.85
N GLY A 441 19.01 -5.61 -18.80
CA GLY A 441 19.11 -7.04 -19.05
C GLY A 441 20.35 -7.51 -19.84
N LEU A 442 21.07 -6.60 -20.50
CA LEU A 442 22.23 -6.94 -21.35
C LEU A 442 23.54 -6.29 -20.89
N MET A 443 23.56 -5.56 -19.78
CA MET A 443 24.82 -5.02 -19.26
C MET A 443 25.71 -6.15 -18.72
N PRO A 444 27.00 -6.22 -19.09
CA PRO A 444 27.94 -7.12 -18.46
C PRO A 444 28.23 -6.71 -17.01
N LYS A 445 28.19 -7.67 -16.09
CA LYS A 445 28.68 -7.56 -14.72
C LYS A 445 29.63 -8.72 -14.38
N THR A 446 30.65 -8.42 -13.60
CA THR A 446 31.58 -9.45 -13.11
C THR A 446 31.08 -9.97 -11.77
N VAL A 447 30.92 -11.28 -11.65
CA VAL A 447 30.54 -11.94 -10.40
C VAL A 447 31.72 -12.80 -9.95
N GLU A 448 32.18 -12.60 -8.72
CA GLU A 448 33.18 -13.45 -8.09
C GLU A 448 32.50 -14.66 -7.45
N SER A 449 32.96 -15.85 -7.79
CA SER A 449 32.55 -17.09 -7.12
C SER A 449 33.13 -17.14 -5.70
N ALA A 450 32.54 -17.96 -4.82
CA ALA A 450 33.09 -18.26 -3.49
C ALA A 450 34.52 -18.82 -3.54
N ALA A 451 34.94 -19.38 -4.68
CA ALA A 451 36.30 -19.85 -4.95
C ALA A 451 37.27 -18.78 -5.50
N GLY A 452 36.82 -17.52 -5.68
CA GLY A 452 37.63 -16.40 -6.17
C GLY A 452 37.67 -16.23 -7.70
N ASP A 453 37.02 -17.12 -8.46
CA ASP A 453 36.95 -17.03 -9.92
C ASP A 453 35.99 -15.93 -10.38
N LYS A 454 36.46 -15.05 -11.27
CA LYS A 454 35.67 -13.99 -11.89
C LYS A 454 34.96 -14.52 -13.13
N SER A 455 33.63 -14.56 -13.09
CA SER A 455 32.79 -14.91 -14.23
C SER A 455 32.07 -13.67 -14.77
N LEU A 456 31.98 -13.55 -16.09
CA LEU A 456 31.21 -12.50 -16.76
C LEU A 456 29.76 -12.97 -16.90
N VAL A 457 28.83 -12.23 -16.31
CA VAL A 457 27.38 -12.48 -16.40
C VAL A 457 26.72 -11.26 -17.04
N PHE A 458 25.62 -11.48 -17.77
CA PHE A 458 24.81 -10.39 -18.34
C PHE A 458 23.54 -10.18 -17.51
N GLY A 459 23.16 -8.91 -17.31
CA GLY A 459 21.97 -8.53 -16.56
C GLY A 459 22.30 -7.88 -15.21
N LEU A 460 21.76 -6.69 -14.95
CA LEU A 460 21.89 -5.99 -13.69
C LEU A 460 20.84 -6.42 -12.66
N GLU A 461 19.79 -7.09 -13.10
CA GLU A 461 18.73 -7.65 -12.26
C GLU A 461 19.22 -8.81 -11.38
N ASP A 462 18.48 -9.08 -10.31
CA ASP A 462 18.73 -10.22 -9.41
C ASP A 462 18.13 -11.51 -9.96
N TYR A 463 16.96 -11.41 -10.60
CA TYR A 463 16.18 -12.53 -11.12
C TYR A 463 15.86 -12.33 -12.61
N PRO A 464 16.74 -12.80 -13.54
CA PRO A 464 16.57 -12.62 -14.98
C PRO A 464 15.24 -13.15 -15.53
N THR A 465 14.77 -14.30 -15.04
CA THR A 465 13.50 -14.89 -15.49
C THR A 465 12.30 -14.01 -15.16
N ARG A 466 12.29 -13.38 -13.97
CA ARG A 466 11.23 -12.44 -13.55
C ARG A 466 11.27 -11.18 -14.40
N PHE A 467 12.47 -10.61 -14.56
CA PHE A 467 12.72 -9.41 -15.34
C PHE A 467 12.22 -9.55 -16.78
N TRP A 468 12.71 -10.56 -17.51
CA TRP A 468 12.34 -10.77 -18.91
C TRP A 468 10.86 -11.14 -19.10
N SER A 469 10.23 -11.75 -18.09
CA SER A 469 8.78 -11.99 -18.10
C SER A 469 7.98 -10.69 -18.06
N TYR A 470 8.34 -9.73 -17.18
CA TYR A 470 7.69 -8.42 -17.16
C TYR A 470 7.97 -7.60 -18.41
N VAL A 471 9.19 -7.66 -18.95
CA VAL A 471 9.53 -7.06 -20.25
C VAL A 471 8.65 -7.65 -21.35
N ALA A 472 8.48 -8.97 -21.41
CA ALA A 472 7.63 -9.64 -22.39
C ALA A 472 6.16 -9.20 -22.25
N ILE A 473 5.61 -9.15 -21.04
CA ILE A 473 4.24 -8.67 -20.79
C ILE A 473 4.06 -7.23 -21.29
N ALA A 474 5.01 -6.34 -21.03
CA ALA A 474 4.97 -4.95 -21.50
C ALA A 474 5.00 -4.86 -23.03
N LEU A 475 5.90 -5.59 -23.69
CA LEU A 475 6.05 -5.58 -25.15
C LEU A 475 4.85 -6.24 -25.86
N LEU A 476 4.36 -7.37 -25.36
CA LEU A 476 3.16 -8.04 -25.88
C LEU A 476 1.91 -7.17 -25.71
N SER A 477 1.81 -6.41 -24.62
CA SER A 477 0.74 -5.43 -24.42
C SER A 477 0.77 -4.34 -25.49
N LEU A 478 1.94 -3.79 -25.81
CA LEU A 478 2.09 -2.80 -26.88
C LEU A 478 1.80 -3.39 -28.27
N ALA A 479 2.24 -4.61 -28.54
CA ALA A 479 1.93 -5.30 -29.79
C ALA A 479 0.41 -5.51 -29.95
N LEU A 480 -0.26 -5.98 -28.89
CA LEU A 480 -1.71 -6.13 -28.85
C LEU A 480 -2.41 -4.78 -29.07
N LEU A 481 -1.94 -3.71 -28.43
CA LEU A 481 -2.48 -2.36 -28.64
C LEU A 481 -2.41 -1.95 -30.11
N VAL A 482 -1.27 -2.15 -30.77
CA VAL A 482 -1.10 -1.85 -32.20
C VAL A 482 -2.08 -2.65 -33.06
N ILE A 483 -2.23 -3.95 -32.80
CA ILE A 483 -3.19 -4.82 -33.50
C ILE A 483 -4.62 -4.29 -33.32
N LEU A 484 -5.02 -3.93 -32.10
CA LEU A 484 -6.36 -3.40 -31.83
C LEU A 484 -6.65 -2.10 -32.59
N PHE A 485 -5.65 -1.23 -32.76
CA PHE A 485 -5.79 0.00 -33.54
C PHE A 485 -6.01 -0.25 -35.04
N GLN A 486 -5.56 -1.38 -35.60
CA GLN A 486 -5.84 -1.74 -37.00
C GLN A 486 -7.33 -1.98 -37.24
N TYR A 487 -8.04 -2.54 -36.25
CA TYR A 487 -9.47 -2.82 -36.33
C TYR A 487 -10.37 -1.65 -35.93
N ARG A 488 -9.81 -0.48 -35.70
CA ARG A 488 -10.57 0.70 -35.25
C ARG A 488 -11.66 1.14 -36.23
N LYS A 489 -11.43 0.95 -37.54
CA LYS A 489 -12.40 1.29 -38.61
C LYS A 489 -13.69 0.45 -38.56
N THR A 490 -13.71 -0.66 -37.80
CA THR A 490 -14.89 -1.55 -37.68
C THR A 490 -16.02 -0.98 -36.79
N GLY A 491 -15.82 0.19 -36.18
CA GLY A 491 -16.82 0.92 -35.40
C GLY A 491 -16.43 1.13 -33.95
N ARG A 492 -16.81 2.29 -33.37
CA ARG A 492 -16.45 2.72 -32.00
C ARG A 492 -16.77 1.67 -30.94
N ALA A 493 -18.00 1.15 -30.93
CA ALA A 493 -18.46 0.22 -29.91
C ALA A 493 -17.67 -1.10 -29.93
N LYS A 494 -17.44 -1.67 -31.12
CA LYS A 494 -16.63 -2.88 -31.31
C LYS A 494 -15.18 -2.65 -30.91
N PHE A 495 -14.60 -1.49 -31.28
CA PHE A 495 -13.24 -1.13 -30.89
C PHE A 495 -13.08 -1.04 -29.38
N LEU A 496 -13.95 -0.32 -28.68
CA LEU A 496 -13.89 -0.21 -27.22
C LEU A 496 -14.12 -1.55 -26.52
N HIS A 497 -15.01 -2.39 -27.05
CA HIS A 497 -15.18 -3.75 -26.54
C HIS A 497 -13.89 -4.56 -26.63
N ARG A 498 -13.19 -4.52 -27.77
CA ARG A 498 -11.89 -5.16 -27.90
C ARG A 498 -10.82 -4.56 -26.99
N CYS A 499 -10.83 -3.25 -26.75
CA CYS A 499 -9.94 -2.64 -25.75
C CYS A 499 -10.24 -3.19 -24.35
N MET A 500 -11.51 -3.29 -23.94
CA MET A 500 -11.89 -3.90 -22.66
C MET A 500 -11.44 -5.36 -22.57
N SER A 501 -11.63 -6.16 -23.63
CA SER A 501 -11.14 -7.55 -23.68
C SER A 501 -9.62 -7.64 -23.63
N GLY A 502 -8.90 -6.74 -24.29
CA GLY A 502 -7.43 -6.68 -24.25
C GLY A 502 -6.91 -6.28 -22.86
N ILE A 503 -7.54 -5.31 -22.21
CA ILE A 503 -7.25 -4.94 -20.81
C ILE A 503 -7.48 -6.16 -19.91
N ALA A 504 -8.63 -6.82 -20.04
CA ALA A 504 -8.96 -8.00 -19.25
C ALA A 504 -7.92 -9.12 -19.44
N LEU A 505 -7.57 -9.45 -20.69
CA LEU A 505 -6.58 -10.48 -21.01
C LEU A 505 -5.22 -10.17 -20.38
N VAL A 506 -4.71 -8.96 -20.62
CA VAL A 506 -3.42 -8.52 -20.06
C VAL A 506 -3.46 -8.58 -18.54
N THR A 507 -4.55 -8.07 -17.94
CA THR A 507 -4.75 -8.05 -16.48
C THR A 507 -4.70 -9.43 -15.87
N VAL A 508 -5.44 -10.40 -16.42
CA VAL A 508 -5.43 -11.77 -15.92
C VAL A 508 -4.02 -12.35 -15.96
N ILE A 509 -3.29 -12.16 -17.07
CA ILE A 509 -1.94 -12.69 -17.24
C ILE A 509 -0.97 -12.08 -16.22
N TYR A 510 -0.89 -10.75 -16.13
CA TYR A 510 0.12 -10.13 -15.27
C TYR A 510 -0.24 -10.21 -13.78
N ALA A 511 -1.53 -10.13 -13.42
CA ALA A 511 -1.97 -10.29 -12.04
C ALA A 511 -1.78 -11.73 -11.56
N ALA A 512 -2.09 -12.73 -12.40
CA ALA A 512 -1.83 -14.13 -12.05
C ALA A 512 -0.32 -14.40 -11.92
N PHE A 513 0.50 -13.84 -12.82
CA PHE A 513 1.96 -13.93 -12.70
C PHE A 513 2.47 -13.28 -11.41
N PHE A 514 1.99 -12.09 -11.07
CA PHE A 514 2.33 -11.38 -9.84
C PHE A 514 1.95 -12.18 -8.58
N ILE A 515 0.72 -12.73 -8.55
CA ILE A 515 0.25 -13.53 -7.40
C ILE A 515 1.06 -14.83 -7.29
N ALA A 516 1.25 -15.55 -8.40
CA ALA A 516 2.04 -16.77 -8.41
C ALA A 516 3.47 -16.51 -7.92
N LEU A 517 4.09 -15.43 -8.38
CA LEU A 517 5.43 -15.05 -7.98
C LEU A 517 5.53 -14.77 -6.48
N GLY A 518 4.60 -13.99 -5.92
CA GLY A 518 4.58 -13.73 -4.47
C GLY A 518 4.37 -14.99 -3.65
N LYS A 519 3.48 -15.90 -4.07
CA LYS A 519 3.29 -17.20 -3.39
C LYS A 519 4.56 -18.05 -3.35
N THR A 520 5.44 -17.97 -4.36
CA THR A 520 6.76 -18.65 -4.30
C THR A 520 7.73 -18.09 -3.26
N GLN A 521 7.41 -16.94 -2.66
CA GLN A 521 8.21 -16.24 -1.65
C GLN A 521 7.51 -16.16 -0.28
N SER A 522 6.41 -16.90 -0.11
CA SER A 522 5.64 -16.98 1.13
C SER A 522 6.14 -18.12 2.01
N ASP A 523 5.83 -18.05 3.31
CA ASP A 523 5.71 -19.25 4.14
C ASP A 523 4.77 -20.27 3.49
N ASP A 524 5.05 -21.55 3.72
CA ASP A 524 4.32 -22.63 3.08
C ASP A 524 2.84 -22.63 3.49
N THR A 525 1.97 -22.41 2.52
CA THR A 525 0.53 -22.32 2.76
C THR A 525 -0.07 -23.65 3.19
N HIS A 526 0.32 -24.76 2.55
CA HIS A 526 -0.30 -26.06 2.72
C HIS A 526 0.35 -26.88 3.84
N ASN A 527 1.64 -26.67 4.07
CA ASN A 527 2.39 -27.40 5.11
C ASN A 527 2.54 -26.61 6.41
N TRP A 528 2.33 -25.29 6.41
CA TRP A 528 2.48 -24.45 7.62
C TRP A 528 1.24 -23.63 7.98
N ILE A 529 0.88 -22.63 7.16
CA ILE A 529 -0.13 -21.63 7.52
C ILE A 529 -1.52 -22.24 7.75
N ILE A 530 -2.02 -23.05 6.81
CA ILE A 530 -3.34 -23.68 6.92
C ILE A 530 -3.42 -24.67 8.10
N PRO A 531 -2.51 -25.66 8.23
CA PRO A 531 -2.63 -26.67 9.28
C PRO A 531 -2.37 -26.10 10.68
N TYR A 532 -1.38 -25.21 10.85
CA TYR A 532 -0.86 -24.86 12.16
C TYR A 532 -1.14 -23.41 12.60
N SER A 533 -1.46 -22.49 11.69
CA SER A 533 -1.80 -21.11 12.06
C SER A 533 -3.32 -20.88 12.02
N LEU A 534 -3.98 -21.15 10.90
CA LEU A 534 -5.41 -20.87 10.71
C LEU A 534 -6.35 -21.76 11.55
N ASN A 535 -5.83 -22.80 12.19
CA ASN A 535 -6.59 -23.62 13.13
C ASN A 535 -6.83 -22.92 14.49
N ALA A 536 -6.41 -21.66 14.64
CA ALA A 536 -6.49 -20.87 15.87
C ALA A 536 -5.81 -21.54 17.07
N GLY A 537 -4.76 -22.34 16.83
CA GLY A 537 -4.05 -23.04 17.89
C GLY A 537 -4.92 -24.10 18.59
N LYS A 538 -5.99 -24.57 17.95
CA LYS A 538 -6.94 -25.55 18.51
C LYS A 538 -6.27 -26.84 19.00
N ASP A 539 -5.07 -27.14 18.49
CA ASP A 539 -4.30 -28.34 18.80
C ASP A 539 -3.24 -28.09 19.90
N ILE A 540 -3.19 -26.87 20.44
CA ILE A 540 -2.31 -26.49 21.55
C ILE A 540 -3.03 -26.77 22.88
N ARG A 541 -2.37 -27.53 23.77
CA ARG A 541 -2.84 -27.90 25.11
C ARG A 541 -1.72 -27.64 26.13
N LEU A 542 -1.83 -26.49 26.79
CA LEU A 542 -0.90 -26.04 27.83
C LEU A 542 -1.61 -26.04 29.19
N PRO A 543 -0.92 -26.36 30.30
CA PRO A 543 -1.53 -26.47 31.63
C PRO A 543 -2.07 -25.14 32.20
N ASP A 544 -1.58 -23.99 31.73
CA ASP A 544 -1.93 -22.66 32.26
C ASP A 544 -2.34 -21.69 31.13
N ASP A 545 -3.21 -22.15 30.22
CA ASP A 545 -3.62 -21.41 29.04
C ASP A 545 -4.40 -20.13 29.44
N GLY A 546 -3.72 -18.97 29.37
CA GLY A 546 -4.32 -17.65 29.59
C GLY A 546 -3.56 -16.70 30.53
N ASN A 547 -2.63 -17.20 31.36
CA ASN A 547 -1.91 -16.39 32.36
C ASN A 547 -0.43 -16.14 32.04
N SER A 548 0.03 -16.54 30.86
CA SER A 548 1.43 -16.41 30.45
C SER A 548 1.54 -16.01 28.98
N ARG A 549 2.63 -15.32 28.64
CA ARG A 549 3.01 -15.07 27.25
C ARG A 549 3.68 -16.29 26.64
N ILE A 550 3.70 -16.30 25.31
CA ILE A 550 4.49 -17.24 24.52
C ILE A 550 5.59 -16.51 23.74
N ASP A 551 6.60 -17.26 23.33
CA ASP A 551 7.63 -16.87 22.38
C ASP A 551 7.58 -17.82 21.17
N VAL A 552 7.91 -17.33 19.98
CA VAL A 552 7.96 -18.15 18.76
C VAL A 552 9.37 -18.03 18.19
N TYR A 553 10.18 -19.07 18.34
CA TYR A 553 11.58 -19.06 17.94
C TYR A 553 11.72 -19.28 16.43
N ASP A 554 12.38 -18.33 15.76
CA ASP A 554 12.62 -18.31 14.30
C ASP A 554 11.41 -18.70 13.43
N GLY A 555 10.21 -18.40 13.92
CA GLY A 555 8.94 -18.73 13.26
C GLY A 555 8.33 -17.56 12.51
N MET A 556 7.13 -17.80 11.99
CA MET A 556 6.40 -16.80 11.20
C MET A 556 5.97 -15.62 12.08
N ASP A 557 6.21 -14.40 11.61
CA ASP A 557 5.74 -13.18 12.28
C ASP A 557 4.24 -13.25 12.61
N ASN A 558 3.87 -12.76 13.81
CA ASN A 558 2.50 -12.75 14.33
C ASN A 558 1.79 -14.12 14.36
N GLN A 559 2.52 -15.24 14.32
CA GLN A 559 1.92 -16.57 14.45
C GLN A 559 1.08 -16.70 15.74
N ALA A 560 1.55 -16.12 16.85
CA ALA A 560 0.82 -16.07 18.10
C ALA A 560 -0.55 -15.36 18.01
N MET A 561 -0.71 -14.39 17.10
CA MET A 561 -1.99 -13.70 16.91
C MET A 561 -3.03 -14.59 16.25
N PHE A 562 -2.63 -15.51 15.37
CA PHE A 562 -3.54 -16.53 14.85
C PHE A 562 -4.07 -17.43 15.97
N TRP A 563 -3.21 -17.79 16.90
CA TRP A 563 -3.55 -18.60 18.07
C TRP A 563 -4.26 -17.82 19.18
N GLN A 564 -4.41 -16.50 19.01
CA GLN A 564 -4.96 -15.59 20.01
C GLN A 564 -4.23 -15.67 21.36
N LYS A 565 -2.91 -15.88 21.32
CA LYS A 565 -2.06 -15.97 22.51
C LYS A 565 -1.22 -14.69 22.68
N PRO A 566 -1.13 -14.13 23.90
CA PRO A 566 -0.18 -13.06 24.22
C PRO A 566 1.26 -13.47 23.88
N SER A 567 2.01 -12.57 23.25
CA SER A 567 3.39 -12.85 22.82
C SER A 567 4.34 -11.74 23.25
N VAL A 568 5.63 -12.06 23.32
CA VAL A 568 6.74 -11.08 23.44
C VAL A 568 7.24 -10.60 22.07
N GLN A 569 6.63 -11.10 21.00
CA GLN A 569 6.92 -10.72 19.62
C GLN A 569 5.70 -10.13 18.95
N ALA A 570 5.92 -9.20 18.03
CA ALA A 570 4.87 -8.68 17.16
C ALA A 570 5.48 -8.07 15.90
N PHE A 571 4.78 -8.14 14.78
CA PHE A 571 5.05 -7.37 13.58
C PHE A 571 3.85 -6.46 13.29
N HIS A 572 3.89 -5.26 13.87
CA HIS A 572 2.80 -4.30 13.87
C HIS A 572 3.36 -2.86 13.84
N SER A 573 2.91 -2.05 12.87
CA SER A 573 3.47 -0.71 12.63
C SER A 573 3.08 0.34 13.67
N ILE A 574 1.93 0.16 14.34
CA ILE A 574 1.39 1.11 15.32
C ILE A 574 1.14 0.41 16.65
N VAL A 575 2.05 0.57 17.60
CA VAL A 575 1.92 0.07 18.98
C VAL A 575 2.08 1.23 19.96
N PRO A 576 1.71 1.09 21.25
CA PRO A 576 1.91 2.15 22.23
C PRO A 576 3.37 2.64 22.30
N GLY A 577 3.58 3.92 22.59
CA GLY A 577 4.91 4.52 22.69
C GLY A 577 5.82 3.82 23.71
N SER A 578 5.25 3.32 24.81
CA SER A 578 6.00 2.58 25.83
C SER A 578 6.70 1.33 25.29
N VAL A 579 6.12 0.66 24.28
CA VAL A 579 6.74 -0.49 23.62
C VAL A 579 7.88 -0.05 22.71
N MET A 580 7.70 1.06 21.99
CA MET A 580 8.74 1.67 21.15
C MET A 580 9.93 2.15 21.98
N GLU A 581 9.69 2.57 23.24
CA GLU A 581 10.72 3.00 24.18
C GLU A 581 11.43 1.80 24.85
N PHE A 582 10.67 0.81 25.34
CA PHE A 582 11.18 -0.27 26.17
C PHE A 582 12.21 -1.16 25.48
N TYR A 583 11.88 -1.74 24.33
CA TYR A 583 12.74 -2.73 23.66
C TYR A 583 14.15 -2.20 23.34
N PRO A 584 14.31 -0.97 22.80
CA PRO A 584 15.64 -0.41 22.57
C PRO A 584 16.50 -0.30 23.83
N THR A 585 15.90 -0.14 25.02
CA THR A 585 16.70 -0.03 26.26
C THR A 585 17.45 -1.30 26.61
N ILE A 586 17.00 -2.46 26.12
CA ILE A 586 17.60 -3.78 26.33
C ILE A 586 18.26 -4.33 25.05
N GLY A 587 18.56 -3.46 24.07
CA GLY A 587 19.22 -3.87 22.83
C GLY A 587 18.33 -4.57 21.80
N VAL A 588 17.01 -4.60 22.01
CA VAL A 588 16.06 -5.17 21.03
C VAL A 588 15.56 -4.07 20.10
N GLN A 589 15.80 -4.22 18.79
CA GLN A 589 15.28 -3.28 17.81
C GLN A 589 13.75 -3.31 17.80
N ARG A 590 13.13 -2.12 17.84
CA ARG A 590 11.68 -1.94 17.67
C ARG A 590 11.33 -0.95 16.57
N ASP A 591 11.01 -1.45 15.39
CA ASP A 591 10.67 -0.65 14.21
C ASP A 591 9.22 -0.89 13.72
N VAL A 592 9.02 -1.85 12.83
CA VAL A 592 7.77 -2.50 12.46
C VAL A 592 7.53 -3.75 13.30
N GLY A 593 8.56 -4.33 13.94
CA GLY A 593 8.36 -5.48 14.82
C GLY A 593 9.31 -5.58 16.02
N SER A 594 8.92 -6.44 16.96
CA SER A 594 9.65 -6.85 18.15
C SER A 594 10.07 -8.31 17.95
N ARG A 595 11.38 -8.56 17.84
CA ARG A 595 11.95 -9.91 17.62
C ARG A 595 13.16 -10.11 18.53
N PRO A 596 12.95 -10.24 19.86
CA PRO A 596 14.04 -10.44 20.80
C PRO A 596 14.78 -11.75 20.48
N ASP A 597 16.09 -11.69 20.28
CA ASP A 597 16.92 -12.87 20.09
C ASP A 597 17.21 -13.60 21.41
N THR A 598 18.01 -14.66 21.36
CA THR A 598 18.32 -15.50 22.53
C THR A 598 19.30 -14.87 23.52
N THR A 599 20.00 -13.80 23.14
CA THR A 599 20.98 -13.14 24.03
C THR A 599 20.28 -12.40 25.16
N VAL A 600 19.07 -11.87 24.91
CA VAL A 600 18.23 -11.19 25.90
C VAL A 600 17.29 -12.16 26.64
N TYR A 601 17.82 -13.28 27.14
CA TYR A 601 17.01 -14.36 27.72
C TYR A 601 16.21 -13.93 28.97
N GLY A 602 16.73 -13.02 29.78
CA GLY A 602 16.04 -12.49 30.97
C GLY A 602 14.70 -11.80 30.68
N LEU A 603 14.51 -11.30 29.45
CA LEU A 603 13.23 -10.72 29.01
C LEU A 603 12.06 -11.71 29.19
N ARG A 604 12.29 -13.01 28.96
CA ARG A 604 11.20 -14.01 29.03
C ARG A 604 10.73 -14.23 30.47
N GLY A 605 11.66 -14.19 31.43
CA GLY A 605 11.32 -14.16 32.86
C GLY A 605 10.47 -12.93 33.19
N LEU A 606 10.98 -11.74 32.85
CA LEU A 606 10.36 -10.44 33.14
C LEU A 606 8.94 -10.30 32.59
N THR A 607 8.71 -10.78 31.37
CA THR A 607 7.43 -10.61 30.65
C THR A 607 6.45 -11.75 30.87
N SER A 608 6.70 -12.62 31.87
CA SER A 608 5.88 -13.79 32.17
C SER A 608 5.72 -14.73 30.97
N CYS A 609 6.79 -14.85 30.16
CA CYS A 609 6.83 -15.74 29.01
C CYS A 609 7.24 -17.14 29.47
N ARG A 610 6.28 -18.07 29.37
CA ARG A 610 6.43 -19.42 29.90
C ARG A 610 6.67 -20.48 28.83
N TRP A 611 6.17 -20.25 27.63
CA TRP A 611 6.18 -21.25 26.56
C TRP A 611 6.89 -20.71 25.34
N LEU A 612 7.79 -21.50 24.77
CA LEU A 612 8.45 -21.20 23.52
C LEU A 612 8.07 -22.26 22.51
N PHE A 613 7.69 -21.80 21.32
CA PHE A 613 7.30 -22.63 20.19
C PHE A 613 8.40 -22.58 19.14
N ASP A 614 8.94 -23.75 18.83
CA ASP A 614 10.00 -23.96 17.84
C ASP A 614 9.44 -24.77 16.66
N PRO A 615 9.20 -24.15 15.48
CA PRO A 615 8.67 -24.85 14.31
C PRO A 615 9.50 -26.06 13.85
N VAL A 616 8.92 -27.27 13.83
CA VAL A 616 9.69 -28.50 13.51
C VAL A 616 10.13 -28.62 12.04
N SER A 617 9.58 -27.79 11.16
CA SER A 617 9.74 -27.89 9.70
C SER A 617 10.33 -26.64 9.05
N SER A 618 10.72 -25.63 9.84
CA SER A 618 11.20 -24.35 9.32
C SER A 618 12.00 -23.60 10.38
N GLY A 619 12.87 -22.69 9.95
CA GLY A 619 13.70 -21.91 10.89
C GLY A 619 14.88 -22.71 11.43
N LYS A 620 15.54 -22.15 12.44
CA LYS A 620 16.62 -22.77 13.21
C LYS A 620 16.05 -23.56 14.38
N ASP A 621 16.72 -24.63 14.75
CA ASP A 621 16.39 -25.40 15.94
C ASP A 621 16.74 -24.60 17.21
N PHE A 622 15.83 -24.61 18.20
CA PHE A 622 16.07 -24.02 19.52
C PHE A 622 16.99 -24.88 20.39
N GLN A 623 17.31 -26.09 19.96
CA GLN A 623 18.36 -26.92 20.53
C GLN A 623 19.56 -26.99 19.59
N ASP A 624 20.75 -26.92 20.17
CA ASP A 624 21.98 -27.19 19.43
C ASP A 624 22.20 -28.70 19.22
N SER A 625 23.25 -29.05 18.48
CA SER A 625 23.60 -30.45 18.20
C SER A 625 24.01 -31.27 19.43
N SER A 626 24.26 -30.63 20.57
CA SER A 626 24.54 -31.28 21.86
C SER A 626 23.27 -31.55 22.67
N GLY A 627 22.12 -31.03 22.23
CA GLY A 627 20.84 -31.09 22.94
C GLY A 627 20.66 -29.97 23.97
N ALA A 628 21.58 -29.01 24.04
CA ALA A 628 21.45 -27.84 24.88
C ALA A 628 20.51 -26.82 24.23
N THR A 629 19.66 -26.18 25.02
CA THR A 629 18.77 -25.12 24.53
C THR A 629 19.55 -23.84 24.28
N MET A 630 19.13 -23.06 23.28
CA MET A 630 19.77 -21.80 22.88
C MET A 630 19.64 -20.68 23.94
N MET A 631 18.83 -20.90 24.99
CA MET A 631 18.72 -20.04 26.17
C MET A 631 18.73 -20.88 27.45
N PRO A 632 19.22 -20.34 28.59
CA PRO A 632 19.18 -21.03 29.88
C PRO A 632 17.76 -21.15 30.43
N GLY A 633 17.50 -22.20 31.22
CA GLY A 633 16.25 -22.35 31.98
C GLY A 633 15.06 -22.93 31.20
N TRP A 634 15.31 -23.57 30.07
CA TRP A 634 14.27 -24.17 29.23
C TRP A 634 14.34 -25.69 29.24
N SER A 635 13.17 -26.33 29.35
CA SER A 635 13.01 -27.78 29.27
C SER A 635 12.04 -28.15 28.16
N TYR A 636 12.37 -29.16 27.35
CA TYR A 636 11.42 -29.71 26.36
C TYR A 636 10.16 -30.20 27.07
N TYR A 637 9.00 -29.83 26.55
CA TYR A 637 7.70 -30.19 27.11
C TYR A 637 6.96 -31.20 26.22
N ALA A 638 6.70 -30.84 24.97
CA ALA A 638 5.96 -31.67 24.03
C ALA A 638 6.08 -31.13 22.60
N THR A 639 5.79 -31.96 21.61
CA THR A 639 5.56 -31.51 20.23
C THR A 639 4.05 -31.40 20.00
N GLN A 640 3.56 -30.19 19.71
CA GLN A 640 2.14 -29.96 19.41
C GLN A 640 2.01 -28.89 18.31
N ASN A 641 0.95 -28.99 17.50
CA ASN A 641 0.63 -27.98 16.49
C ASN A 641 1.80 -27.62 15.54
N GLY A 642 2.63 -28.61 15.18
CA GLY A 642 3.78 -28.40 14.27
C GLY A 642 4.98 -27.73 14.93
N CYS A 643 5.00 -27.58 16.26
CA CYS A 643 6.12 -27.01 16.99
C CYS A 643 6.61 -27.96 18.09
N ASP A 644 7.92 -27.98 18.31
CA ASP A 644 8.49 -28.40 19.58
C ASP A 644 8.27 -27.28 20.60
N ILE A 645 7.71 -27.63 21.74
CA ILE A 645 7.33 -26.70 22.79
C ILE A 645 8.29 -26.87 23.96
N TYR A 646 8.86 -25.75 24.39
CA TYR A 646 9.72 -25.67 25.54
C TYR A 646 9.04 -24.88 26.66
N ARG A 647 9.26 -25.31 27.90
CA ARG A 647 8.80 -24.64 29.11
C ARG A 647 9.96 -23.87 29.73
N ASN A 648 9.74 -22.59 30.03
CA ASN A 648 10.63 -21.80 30.87
C ASN A 648 10.38 -22.18 32.33
N ASP A 649 11.39 -22.78 32.96
CA ASP A 649 11.34 -23.20 34.36
C ASP A 649 11.53 -22.04 35.35
N TYR A 650 11.93 -20.86 34.83
CA TYR A 650 12.24 -19.64 35.59
C TYR A 650 11.41 -18.43 35.09
N PHE A 651 10.19 -18.66 34.62
CA PHE A 651 9.28 -17.56 34.28
C PHE A 651 8.71 -16.92 35.56
N ILE A 652 8.56 -15.59 35.57
CA ILE A 652 7.93 -14.89 36.69
C ILE A 652 6.44 -14.72 36.39
N PRO A 653 5.51 -15.23 37.21
CA PRO A 653 4.08 -15.03 37.00
C PRO A 653 3.70 -13.55 36.98
N MET A 654 2.71 -13.20 36.15
CA MET A 654 2.25 -11.81 36.03
C MET A 654 1.72 -11.30 37.38
N GLY A 655 2.07 -10.06 37.73
CA GLY A 655 1.64 -9.42 38.98
C GLY A 655 2.66 -9.47 40.12
N PHE A 656 3.94 -9.74 39.83
CA PHE A 656 5.03 -9.62 40.79
C PHE A 656 5.37 -8.15 41.11
N SER A 657 6.14 -7.93 42.17
CA SER A 657 6.64 -6.62 42.59
C SER A 657 8.13 -6.71 42.94
N TYR A 658 8.73 -5.57 43.26
CA TYR A 658 10.15 -5.45 43.59
C TYR A 658 10.33 -5.06 45.05
N ASP A 659 11.38 -5.56 45.68
CA ASP A 659 11.80 -5.14 47.03
C ASP A 659 12.76 -3.93 47.00
N GLY A 660 13.37 -3.67 45.83
CA GLY A 660 14.33 -2.59 45.64
C GLY A 660 14.18 -1.87 44.30
N TYR A 661 14.83 -0.71 44.22
CA TYR A 661 14.83 0.15 43.03
C TYR A 661 16.25 0.62 42.68
N ILE A 662 16.42 1.00 41.41
CA ILE A 662 17.54 1.76 40.88
C ILE A 662 17.00 2.97 40.12
N THR A 663 17.79 4.03 39.96
CA THR A 663 17.36 5.20 39.18
C THR A 663 17.54 4.97 37.67
N ARG A 664 16.86 5.77 36.84
CA ARG A 664 17.00 5.75 35.38
C ARG A 664 18.44 6.00 34.95
N SER A 665 19.13 6.92 35.61
CA SER A 665 20.56 7.19 35.36
C SER A 665 21.44 5.99 35.67
N GLU A 666 21.20 5.29 36.77
CA GLU A 666 21.93 4.07 37.14
C GLU A 666 21.66 2.93 36.15
N TYR A 667 20.39 2.72 35.78
CA TYR A 667 19.99 1.75 34.76
C TYR A 667 20.68 2.00 33.40
N ASN A 668 20.73 3.27 32.97
CA ASN A 668 21.38 3.63 31.72
C ASN A 668 22.91 3.46 31.76
N ALA A 669 23.52 3.48 32.95
CA ALA A 669 24.94 3.21 33.14
C ALA A 669 25.29 1.71 33.09
N VAL A 670 24.32 0.81 33.31
CA VAL A 670 24.50 -0.63 33.09
C VAL A 670 24.73 -0.90 31.60
N PRO A 671 25.69 -1.78 31.22
CA PRO A 671 25.89 -2.19 29.83
C PRO A 671 24.58 -2.67 29.20
N GLU A 672 24.31 -2.27 27.95
CA GLU A 672 23.02 -2.56 27.28
C GLU A 672 22.70 -4.06 27.25
N SER A 673 23.72 -4.91 27.06
CA SER A 673 23.59 -6.37 27.08
C SER A 673 23.11 -6.93 28.42
N ASP A 674 23.30 -6.23 29.53
CA ASP A 674 23.05 -6.73 30.88
C ASP A 674 21.75 -6.18 31.47
N ARG A 675 21.18 -5.14 30.84
CA ARG A 675 19.98 -4.45 31.32
C ARG A 675 18.76 -5.37 31.41
N HIS A 676 18.64 -6.35 30.53
CA HIS A 676 17.54 -7.32 30.60
C HIS A 676 17.59 -8.20 31.87
N LEU A 677 18.76 -8.36 32.50
CA LEU A 677 18.93 -9.04 33.79
C LEU A 677 18.77 -8.06 34.95
N ALA A 678 19.23 -6.81 34.81
CA ALA A 678 19.02 -5.78 35.83
C ALA A 678 17.52 -5.57 36.14
N LEU A 679 16.66 -5.63 35.11
CA LEU A 679 15.21 -5.51 35.24
C LEU A 679 14.53 -6.63 36.04
N LEU A 680 15.20 -7.77 36.24
CA LEU A 680 14.70 -8.85 37.11
C LEU A 680 14.96 -8.52 38.59
N LYS A 681 16.01 -7.75 38.88
CA LYS A 681 16.49 -7.49 40.25
C LYS A 681 15.86 -6.25 40.88
N ALA A 682 15.52 -5.24 40.10
CA ALA A 682 15.12 -3.94 40.62
C ALA A 682 14.08 -3.21 39.75
N LEU A 683 13.22 -2.43 40.39
CA LEU A 683 12.38 -1.46 39.72
C LEU A 683 13.22 -0.27 39.23
N VAL A 684 13.01 0.18 37.99
CA VAL A 684 13.63 1.41 37.50
C VAL A 684 12.69 2.59 37.77
N LEU A 685 13.14 3.55 38.58
CA LEU A 685 12.45 4.81 38.80
C LEU A 685 13.12 5.93 38.01
N GLU A 686 12.34 6.86 37.46
CA GLU A 686 12.90 8.13 36.98
C GLU A 686 13.62 8.84 38.12
N ASP A 687 14.73 9.53 37.84
CA ASP A 687 15.56 10.14 38.88
C ASP A 687 14.75 11.13 39.77
N ASP A 688 13.81 11.87 39.17
CA ASP A 688 12.90 12.76 39.90
C ASP A 688 11.85 12.01 40.75
N ASP A 689 11.42 10.83 40.30
CA ASP A 689 10.46 9.99 41.00
C ASP A 689 11.10 9.25 42.19
N ALA A 690 12.40 8.93 42.10
CA ALA A 690 13.15 8.36 43.21
C ALA A 690 13.16 9.28 44.44
N ALA A 691 13.18 10.60 44.25
CA ALA A 691 13.09 11.56 45.36
C ALA A 691 11.74 11.50 46.09
N LYS A 692 10.67 11.13 45.38
CA LYS A 692 9.31 11.06 45.91
C LYS A 692 8.94 9.68 46.47
N TYR A 693 9.38 8.61 45.81
CA TYR A 693 8.96 7.24 46.11
C TYR A 693 10.08 6.35 46.65
N GLY A 694 11.33 6.80 46.66
CA GLY A 694 12.48 6.01 47.11
C GLY A 694 12.43 5.59 48.59
N GLY A 695 11.53 6.17 49.40
CA GLY A 695 11.28 5.71 50.76
C GLY A 695 10.43 4.42 50.85
N LEU A 696 9.86 3.93 49.75
CA LEU A 696 9.00 2.75 49.72
C LEU A 696 9.75 1.44 49.46
N LEU A 697 10.91 1.51 48.80
CA LEU A 697 11.71 0.37 48.36
C LEU A 697 13.18 0.61 48.73
N GLN A 698 13.97 -0.46 48.83
CA GLN A 698 15.41 -0.30 49.08
C GLN A 698 16.14 0.20 47.83
N HIS A 699 16.92 1.27 47.93
CA HIS A 699 17.82 1.67 46.84
C HIS A 699 18.97 0.66 46.71
N LEU A 700 19.17 0.10 45.53
CA LEU A 700 20.16 -0.95 45.26
C LEU A 700 21.35 -0.39 44.48
N ASP A 701 22.55 -0.91 44.76
CA ASP A 701 23.77 -0.57 44.00
C ASP A 701 23.93 -1.51 42.81
N THR A 702 23.89 -0.99 41.58
CA THR A 702 24.05 -1.77 40.35
C THR A 702 25.40 -2.50 40.26
N ASN A 703 26.43 -2.05 40.99
CA ASN A 703 27.73 -2.74 41.03
C ASN A 703 27.70 -4.02 41.86
N SER A 704 26.68 -4.19 42.72
CA SER A 704 26.49 -5.42 43.50
C SER A 704 25.80 -6.53 42.70
N PHE A 705 25.23 -6.20 41.53
CA PHE A 705 24.51 -7.16 40.71
C PHE A 705 25.47 -8.10 39.97
N GLN A 706 25.09 -9.37 39.90
CA GLN A 706 25.72 -10.36 39.04
C GLN A 706 24.85 -10.59 37.81
N TYR A 707 25.43 -10.42 36.62
CA TYR A 707 24.78 -10.55 35.32
C TYR A 707 25.19 -11.84 34.60
N THR A 708 25.18 -12.97 35.34
CA THR A 708 25.56 -14.29 34.80
C THR A 708 24.34 -15.20 34.70
N GLU A 709 24.40 -16.23 33.84
CA GLU A 709 23.33 -17.25 33.76
C GLU A 709 23.06 -17.93 35.11
N SER A 710 24.11 -18.13 35.92
CA SER A 710 23.95 -18.71 37.26
C SER A 710 23.18 -17.80 38.22
N ALA A 711 23.34 -16.48 38.10
CA ALA A 711 22.60 -15.52 38.90
C ALA A 711 21.14 -15.41 38.45
N TYR A 712 20.91 -15.46 37.13
CA TYR A 712 19.58 -15.43 36.52
C TYR A 712 18.63 -16.49 37.10
N PHE A 713 19.11 -17.69 37.45
CA PHE A 713 18.25 -18.72 38.03
C PHE A 713 17.75 -18.42 39.45
N GLY A 714 18.39 -17.48 40.17
CA GLY A 714 17.98 -17.04 41.49
C GLY A 714 17.19 -15.74 41.50
N ASP A 715 17.24 -14.97 40.41
CA ASP A 715 16.46 -13.76 40.18
C ASP A 715 15.05 -14.10 39.70
#